data_AF-A0A7S6LWH8-F1
#
_entry.id   AF-A0A7S6LWH8-F1
#
_cell.length_a   1.000
_cell.length_b   1.000
_cell.length_c   1.000
_cell.angle_alpha   90.00
_cell.angle_beta   90.00
_cell.angle_gamma   90.00
#
_symmetry.space_group_name_H-M   'P 1'
#
loop_
_entity.id
_entity.type
_entity.pdbx_description
1 polymer ?
#
loop_
_entity_poly.entity_id
_entity_poly.type
_entity_poly.pdbx_seq_one_letter_code
_entity_poly.pdbx_strand_id
1 'polypeptide(L)'
;MKLWRWRFALAVFIGLLGAAVYLSPQGTAIEEQFGLYWLFHLRGERTAPADVVVIAVDQASATHLELPLKPSLWSRALHARLIDRLVETGARVVVFDLVFDRPGSDARHDKQFAAALKHAGNVVLVERLDFEETRFPGMAADGSYTHILREYTGKILPIIADAARAHAPFPLQKSSWVSYYWTFRPGGSDMPTLPSLLLQLSSAEVYEHFLTLLAGIDPALIRQLPASVNEADVENLVLDLRNLFMQKPVLAEKLLQKSAEGENLDTAQQRILRALIDLYGGSEVRYLNFYGPPRTIRTIPYHLLLDEGGGQPETAGELGLAGKTIFVGFSAETVSGQDKVRDDYQTVFSLPDGLTLSGVEIAATAFANLLEGESIHPAAPVNGALILLLLGTGVCLLCFVIPARNTMVHTLGMALAGILSFCAYGSASVWLFGQWQLWIPLAIPLMVQLPVGVIGIVTLLYFEVDRERRRIEALFGGHRPEPVVRDMVRGAGPIHTEGQLVYGACLATDAEKYTALAETMDPRQLAVLMHAYYECLFEPVERYQGKVSDVIGDAMLAIWAAGSADPLVRERACLACLDIISAIERFNHQGGYGRPPLPTRLGLHFGEMVLGNIGARQHYEYRAVGDIVNTANRIQGVNKHLGTRLLVSEEVVNGLNDLLLRPLGRFLLPGKSQPVNLFELVARQSGSNAAQRQLCAAYEQALHVCQTGNRVDALHRFEMIHERFPEDGPTRFMLTYCREPRLFPVREAGELIISIQSK
;
A
#
# COMPACT_ATOMS: atom_id res chain seq x y z
N MET A 1 7.41 13.39 -16.71
CA MET A 1 6.56 14.01 -15.66
C MET A 1 7.29 14.00 -14.33
N LYS A 2 7.34 15.13 -13.61
CA LYS A 2 7.98 15.24 -12.28
C LYS A 2 7.23 14.35 -11.27
N LEU A 3 7.95 13.52 -10.51
CA LEU A 3 7.42 12.53 -9.56
C LEU A 3 6.48 13.14 -8.50
N TRP A 4 6.71 14.40 -8.12
CA TRP A 4 5.82 15.19 -7.26
C TRP A 4 4.37 15.13 -7.75
N ARG A 5 4.10 15.31 -9.06
CA ARG A 5 2.71 15.36 -9.56
C ARG A 5 1.91 14.12 -9.20
N TRP A 6 2.54 12.94 -9.23
CA TRP A 6 1.91 11.68 -8.85
C TRP A 6 1.67 11.57 -7.34
N ARG A 7 2.59 12.07 -6.52
CA ARG A 7 2.44 12.13 -5.06
C ARG A 7 1.29 13.04 -4.65
N PHE A 8 1.21 14.23 -5.27
CA PHE A 8 0.12 15.16 -5.04
C PHE A 8 -1.23 14.60 -5.51
N ALA A 9 -1.26 13.99 -6.69
CA ALA A 9 -2.48 13.34 -7.20
C ALA A 9 -2.94 12.21 -6.27
N LEU A 10 -2.02 11.39 -5.73
CA LEU A 10 -2.34 10.36 -4.76
C LEU A 10 -2.94 10.93 -3.47
N ALA A 11 -2.36 12.00 -2.93
CA ALA A 11 -2.88 12.63 -1.70
C ALA A 11 -4.28 13.24 -1.89
N VAL A 12 -4.48 13.95 -2.99
CA VAL A 12 -5.81 14.48 -3.36
C VAL A 12 -6.81 13.35 -3.54
N PHE A 13 -6.40 12.25 -4.19
CA PHE A 13 -7.24 11.08 -4.34
C PHE A 13 -7.61 10.45 -2.99
N ILE A 14 -6.67 10.29 -2.05
CA ILE A 14 -6.95 9.76 -0.70
C ILE A 14 -7.91 10.66 0.08
N GLY A 15 -7.71 11.98 0.02
CA GLY A 15 -8.61 12.95 0.66
C GLY A 15 -10.02 12.89 0.09
N LEU A 16 -10.15 12.91 -1.25
CA LEU A 16 -11.44 12.81 -1.93
C LEU A 16 -12.11 11.46 -1.68
N LEU A 17 -11.36 10.36 -1.69
CA LEU A 17 -11.87 9.02 -1.41
C LEU A 17 -12.42 8.94 0.03
N GLY A 18 -11.68 9.45 1.02
CA GLY A 18 -12.14 9.48 2.40
C GLY A 18 -13.42 10.30 2.58
N ALA A 19 -13.47 11.50 1.99
CA ALA A 19 -14.66 12.35 2.02
C ALA A 19 -15.86 11.70 1.32
N ALA A 20 -15.65 11.08 0.16
CA ALA A 20 -16.70 10.40 -0.59
C ALA A 20 -17.25 9.17 0.14
N VAL A 21 -16.37 8.37 0.75
CA VAL A 21 -16.78 7.23 1.59
C VAL A 21 -17.56 7.72 2.80
N TYR A 22 -17.12 8.77 3.49
CA TYR A 22 -17.82 9.30 4.67
C TYR A 22 -19.22 9.83 4.36
N LEU A 23 -19.40 10.48 3.21
CA LEU A 23 -20.71 10.97 2.77
C LEU A 23 -21.65 9.84 2.29
N SER A 24 -21.15 8.60 2.17
CA SER A 24 -21.98 7.45 1.81
C SER A 24 -22.67 6.83 3.04
N PRO A 25 -23.86 6.22 2.89
CA PRO A 25 -24.54 5.53 3.99
C PRO A 25 -23.71 4.40 4.62
N GLN A 26 -22.86 3.74 3.81
CA GLN A 26 -21.96 2.70 4.31
C GLN A 26 -20.83 3.28 5.15
N GLY A 27 -20.30 4.45 4.78
CA GLY A 27 -19.26 5.13 5.55
C GLY A 27 -19.76 5.59 6.91
N THR A 28 -20.97 6.16 6.98
CA THR A 28 -21.60 6.52 8.25
C THR A 28 -21.84 5.30 9.13
N ALA A 29 -22.28 4.18 8.55
CA ALA A 29 -22.44 2.92 9.28
C ALA A 29 -21.11 2.36 9.81
N ILE A 30 -20.03 2.46 9.03
CA ILE A 30 -18.67 2.05 9.47
C ILE A 30 -18.19 2.94 10.63
N GLU A 31 -18.39 4.25 10.53
CA GLU A 31 -18.03 5.18 11.62
C GLU A 31 -18.85 4.90 12.88
N GLU A 32 -20.13 4.59 12.76
CA GLU A 32 -20.99 4.27 13.90
C GLU A 32 -20.61 2.91 14.52
N GLN A 33 -20.36 1.90 13.70
CA GLN A 33 -20.04 0.55 14.17
C GLN A 33 -18.64 0.45 14.76
N PHE A 34 -17.63 1.07 14.14
CA PHE A 34 -16.23 0.93 14.53
C PHE A 34 -15.66 2.21 15.15
N GLY A 35 -15.90 3.37 14.54
CA GLY A 35 -15.33 4.63 14.98
C GLY A 35 -15.84 5.02 16.37
N LEU A 36 -17.16 5.07 16.53
CA LEU A 36 -17.81 5.38 17.80
C LEU A 36 -17.49 4.32 18.86
N TYR A 37 -17.49 3.04 18.49
CA TYR A 37 -17.08 1.94 19.37
C TYR A 37 -15.65 2.14 19.91
N TRP A 38 -14.67 2.45 19.06
CA TRP A 38 -13.30 2.71 19.50
C TRP A 38 -13.18 3.97 20.36
N LEU A 39 -13.91 5.03 20.03
CA LEU A 39 -13.92 6.26 20.84
C LEU A 39 -14.41 5.99 22.28
N PHE A 40 -15.48 5.20 22.45
CA PHE A 40 -15.95 4.80 23.78
C PHE A 40 -14.91 3.98 24.56
N HIS A 41 -14.29 2.99 23.91
CA HIS A 41 -13.28 2.14 24.55
C HIS A 41 -12.01 2.92 24.92
N LEU A 42 -11.57 3.85 24.07
CA LEU A 42 -10.39 4.68 24.32
C LEU A 42 -10.65 5.74 25.38
N ARG A 43 -11.88 6.28 25.46
CA ARG A 43 -12.28 7.22 26.50
C ARG A 43 -12.45 6.51 27.86
N GLY A 44 -12.95 5.28 27.85
CA GLY A 44 -13.25 4.51 29.05
C GLY A 44 -14.55 4.92 29.75
N GLU A 45 -14.67 4.43 30.99
CA GLU A 45 -15.83 4.63 31.87
C GLU A 45 -15.88 6.06 32.42
N ARG A 46 -17.10 6.54 32.66
CA ARG A 46 -17.43 7.83 33.27
C ARG A 46 -18.37 7.59 34.44
N THR A 47 -18.32 8.50 35.41
CA THR A 47 -19.27 8.53 36.52
C THR A 47 -20.65 8.95 36.00
N ALA A 48 -21.68 8.15 36.27
CA ALA A 48 -23.06 8.52 35.99
C ALA A 48 -23.59 9.60 36.95
N PRO A 49 -24.56 10.44 36.53
CA PRO A 49 -25.16 11.45 37.39
C PRO A 49 -25.83 10.85 38.62
N ALA A 50 -25.68 11.54 39.76
CA ALA A 50 -26.32 11.13 41.02
C ALA A 50 -27.84 11.36 41.03
N ASP A 51 -28.36 12.18 40.11
CA ASP A 51 -29.76 12.60 40.01
C ASP A 51 -30.68 11.53 39.39
N VAL A 52 -30.10 10.48 38.81
CA VAL A 52 -30.82 9.38 38.13
C VAL A 52 -30.50 8.06 38.81
N VAL A 53 -31.53 7.29 39.16
CA VAL A 53 -31.41 6.01 39.86
C VAL A 53 -32.27 4.96 39.18
N VAL A 54 -31.77 3.73 39.07
CA VAL A 54 -32.53 2.58 38.58
C VAL A 54 -32.94 1.71 39.77
N ILE A 55 -34.20 1.31 39.84
CA ILE A 55 -34.69 0.26 40.72
C ILE A 55 -34.84 -1.01 39.89
N ALA A 56 -33.96 -1.97 40.16
CA ALA A 56 -33.85 -3.21 39.40
C ALA A 56 -34.92 -4.22 39.83
N VAL A 57 -35.83 -4.52 38.90
CA VAL A 57 -36.67 -5.71 38.95
C VAL A 57 -35.84 -6.88 38.44
N ASP A 58 -35.21 -7.60 39.37
CA ASP A 58 -34.21 -8.63 39.09
C ASP A 58 -34.47 -9.97 39.79
N GLN A 59 -33.66 -10.97 39.46
CA GLN A 59 -33.76 -12.31 40.03
C GLN A 59 -33.54 -12.31 41.55
N ALA A 60 -32.64 -11.47 42.07
CA ALA A 60 -32.42 -11.32 43.50
C ALA A 60 -33.71 -10.89 44.21
N SER A 61 -34.40 -9.88 43.66
CA SER A 61 -35.69 -9.41 44.18
C SER A 61 -36.81 -10.44 44.03
N ALA A 62 -36.87 -11.16 42.92
CA ALA A 62 -37.82 -12.25 42.73
C ALA A 62 -37.64 -13.35 43.79
N THR A 63 -36.39 -13.73 44.05
CA THR A 63 -36.04 -14.78 45.00
C THR A 63 -36.33 -14.33 46.44
N HIS A 64 -35.93 -13.12 46.81
CA HIS A 64 -36.12 -12.58 48.18
C HIS A 64 -37.59 -12.40 48.54
N LEU A 65 -38.41 -11.96 47.59
CA LEU A 65 -39.85 -11.75 47.79
C LEU A 65 -40.71 -13.00 47.49
N GLU A 66 -40.08 -14.14 47.18
CA GLU A 66 -40.76 -15.39 46.77
C GLU A 66 -41.73 -15.21 45.59
N LEU A 67 -41.36 -14.38 44.61
CA LEU A 67 -42.15 -14.05 43.43
C LEU A 67 -41.72 -14.84 42.18
N PRO A 68 -42.59 -14.98 41.15
CA PRO A 68 -42.21 -15.55 39.87
C PRO A 68 -41.08 -14.76 39.19
N LEU A 69 -40.18 -15.44 38.46
CA LEU A 69 -39.10 -14.77 37.71
C LEU A 69 -39.60 -13.77 36.67
N LYS A 70 -40.81 -13.97 36.13
CA LYS A 70 -41.39 -13.08 35.12
C LYS A 70 -42.05 -11.86 35.78
N PRO A 71 -41.54 -10.63 35.60
CA PRO A 71 -42.08 -9.44 36.27
C PRO A 71 -43.52 -9.12 35.91
N SER A 72 -43.97 -9.47 34.70
CA SER A 72 -45.35 -9.26 34.26
C SER A 72 -46.39 -10.02 35.09
N LEU A 73 -45.95 -10.97 35.94
CA LEU A 73 -46.80 -11.74 36.84
C LEU A 73 -46.81 -11.18 38.27
N TRP A 74 -46.01 -10.15 38.56
CA TRP A 74 -45.94 -9.55 39.89
C TRP A 74 -47.24 -8.81 40.20
N SER A 75 -47.68 -8.88 41.47
CA SER A 75 -48.92 -8.24 41.89
C SER A 75 -48.79 -6.71 41.80
N ARG A 76 -49.77 -6.05 41.19
CA ARG A 76 -49.83 -4.57 41.13
C ARG A 76 -49.95 -3.90 42.50
N ALA A 77 -50.41 -4.63 43.53
CA ALA A 77 -50.35 -4.15 44.91
C ALA A 77 -48.90 -3.94 45.40
N LEU A 78 -47.93 -4.72 44.91
CA LEU A 78 -46.52 -4.50 45.21
C LEU A 78 -46.01 -3.21 44.59
N HIS A 79 -46.37 -2.94 43.34
CA HIS A 79 -46.01 -1.71 42.66
C HIS A 79 -46.66 -0.48 43.30
N ALA A 80 -47.90 -0.61 43.78
CA ALA A 80 -48.58 0.44 44.54
C ALA A 80 -47.80 0.80 45.82
N ARG A 81 -47.41 -0.21 46.62
CA ARG A 81 -46.59 0.02 47.83
C ARG A 81 -45.24 0.66 47.51
N LEU A 82 -44.60 0.24 46.41
CA LEU A 82 -43.35 0.85 45.97
C LEU A 82 -43.56 2.34 45.66
N ILE A 83 -44.62 2.69 44.91
CA ILE A 83 -44.93 4.09 44.61
C ILE A 83 -45.11 4.89 45.90
N ASP A 84 -45.89 4.38 46.85
CA ASP A 84 -46.13 5.07 48.13
C ASP A 84 -44.81 5.37 48.85
N ARG A 85 -43.89 4.40 48.92
CA ARG A 85 -42.54 4.59 49.50
C ARG A 85 -41.71 5.63 48.75
N LEU A 86 -41.72 5.61 47.42
CA LEU A 86 -40.94 6.54 46.61
C LEU A 86 -41.47 7.98 46.74
N VAL A 87 -42.80 8.14 46.85
CA VAL A 87 -43.43 9.44 47.11
C VAL A 87 -43.11 9.95 48.51
N GLU A 88 -43.20 9.09 49.55
CA GLU A 88 -42.82 9.43 50.93
C GLU A 88 -41.39 9.97 51.04
N THR A 89 -40.50 9.52 50.16
CA THR A 89 -39.08 9.92 50.16
C THR A 89 -38.76 11.15 49.33
N GLY A 90 -39.76 11.69 48.63
CA GLY A 90 -39.62 12.89 47.82
C GLY A 90 -38.96 12.62 46.46
N ALA A 91 -39.15 11.44 45.86
CA ALA A 91 -38.75 11.21 44.47
C ALA A 91 -39.39 12.27 43.54
N ARG A 92 -38.62 12.83 42.62
CA ARG A 92 -39.11 13.90 41.72
C ARG A 92 -40.06 13.35 40.66
N VAL A 93 -39.61 12.34 39.93
CA VAL A 93 -40.39 11.62 38.91
C VAL A 93 -40.07 10.13 39.02
N VAL A 94 -41.09 9.28 38.92
CA VAL A 94 -40.93 7.83 38.92
C VAL A 94 -41.37 7.27 37.58
N VAL A 95 -40.55 6.45 36.96
CA VAL A 95 -40.79 5.86 35.65
C VAL A 95 -40.96 4.36 35.80
N PHE A 96 -42.03 3.80 35.27
CA PHE A 96 -42.23 2.35 35.22
C PHE A 96 -42.05 1.83 33.80
N ASP A 97 -40.93 1.14 33.58
CA ASP A 97 -40.64 0.36 32.38
C ASP A 97 -41.18 -1.07 32.54
N LEU A 98 -42.50 -1.17 32.68
CA LEU A 98 -43.25 -2.43 32.78
C LEU A 98 -44.53 -2.34 31.94
N VAL A 99 -44.94 -3.47 31.37
CA VAL A 99 -46.11 -3.52 30.47
C VAL A 99 -47.39 -3.76 31.27
N PHE A 100 -48.34 -2.82 31.16
CA PHE A 100 -49.66 -2.88 31.81
C PHE A 100 -50.83 -2.91 30.80
N ASP A 101 -50.71 -3.73 29.76
CA ASP A 101 -51.67 -3.82 28.63
C ASP A 101 -52.91 -4.69 28.92
N ARG A 102 -52.86 -5.53 29.95
CA ARG A 102 -53.94 -6.47 30.32
C ARG A 102 -54.38 -6.30 31.78
N PRO A 103 -55.62 -6.67 32.14
CA PRO A 103 -56.04 -6.72 33.55
C PRO A 103 -55.14 -7.65 34.38
N GLY A 104 -54.90 -7.29 35.64
CA GLY A 104 -54.14 -8.11 36.58
C GLY A 104 -54.92 -9.37 37.01
N SER A 105 -54.26 -10.24 37.80
CA SER A 105 -54.91 -11.43 38.37
C SER A 105 -56.02 -11.10 39.38
N ASP A 106 -55.96 -9.93 40.03
CA ASP A 106 -57.01 -9.39 40.90
C ASP A 106 -57.30 -7.92 40.54
N ALA A 107 -58.52 -7.63 40.11
CA ALA A 107 -58.97 -6.29 39.76
C ALA A 107 -58.91 -5.27 40.93
N ARG A 108 -58.87 -5.72 42.19
CA ARG A 108 -58.66 -4.84 43.35
C ARG A 108 -57.25 -4.27 43.36
N HIS A 109 -56.25 -5.05 42.94
CA HIS A 109 -54.87 -4.60 42.84
C HIS A 109 -54.70 -3.57 41.71
N ASP A 110 -55.45 -3.71 40.61
CA ASP A 110 -55.48 -2.71 39.52
C ASP A 110 -55.99 -1.35 40.03
N LYS A 111 -57.07 -1.37 40.81
CA LYS A 111 -57.63 -0.16 41.45
C LYS A 111 -56.69 0.44 42.48
N GLN A 112 -56.02 -0.39 43.28
CA GLN A 112 -55.04 0.07 44.26
C GLN A 112 -53.85 0.75 43.58
N PHE A 113 -53.34 0.15 42.50
CA PHE A 113 -52.25 0.72 41.73
C PHE A 113 -52.64 2.03 41.05
N ALA A 114 -53.82 2.10 40.43
CA ALA A 114 -54.35 3.34 39.88
C ALA A 114 -54.52 4.44 40.95
N ALA A 115 -54.98 4.08 42.15
CA ALA A 115 -55.09 5.03 43.26
C ALA A 115 -53.71 5.56 43.70
N ALA A 116 -52.70 4.69 43.79
CA ALA A 116 -51.33 5.09 44.13
C ALA A 116 -50.71 6.00 43.05
N LEU A 117 -50.89 5.68 41.76
CA LEU A 117 -50.45 6.53 40.64
C LEU A 117 -51.05 7.94 40.73
N LYS A 118 -52.36 8.01 40.94
CA LYS A 118 -53.08 9.28 41.03
C LYS A 118 -52.71 10.09 42.28
N HIS A 119 -52.45 9.41 43.40
CA HIS A 119 -51.99 10.05 44.63
C HIS A 119 -50.57 10.62 44.47
N ALA A 120 -49.68 9.87 43.83
CA ALA A 120 -48.31 10.26 43.57
C ALA A 120 -48.22 11.48 42.62
N GLY A 121 -49.00 11.49 41.54
CA GLY A 121 -49.07 12.61 40.60
C GLY A 121 -47.79 12.87 39.79
N ASN A 122 -46.76 12.04 39.94
CA ASN A 122 -45.44 12.19 39.31
C ASN A 122 -44.92 10.88 38.68
N VAL A 123 -45.82 9.93 38.40
CA VAL A 123 -45.45 8.61 37.85
C VAL A 123 -45.72 8.55 36.35
N VAL A 124 -44.72 8.17 35.58
CA VAL A 124 -44.77 8.02 34.12
C VAL A 124 -44.68 6.54 33.74
N LEU A 125 -45.50 6.11 32.78
CA LEU A 125 -45.51 4.72 32.30
C LEU A 125 -44.87 4.61 30.91
N VAL A 126 -44.08 3.57 30.70
CA VAL A 126 -43.53 3.27 29.37
C VAL A 126 -44.56 2.53 28.54
N GLU A 127 -44.81 3.00 27.32
CA GLU A 127 -45.69 2.36 26.37
C GLU A 127 -44.91 1.41 25.45
N ARG A 128 -45.47 0.22 25.21
CA ARG A 128 -44.94 -0.70 24.21
C ARG A 128 -45.36 -0.22 22.81
N LEU A 129 -44.45 -0.20 21.85
CA LEU A 129 -44.80 -0.03 20.45
C LEU A 129 -45.13 -1.39 19.83
N ASP A 130 -46.33 -1.50 19.28
CA ASP A 130 -46.78 -2.66 18.52
C ASP A 130 -46.77 -2.33 17.01
N PHE A 131 -46.71 -3.38 16.19
CA PHE A 131 -46.61 -3.26 14.73
C PHE A 131 -47.76 -4.03 14.09
N GLU A 132 -48.55 -3.35 13.24
CA GLU A 132 -49.57 -3.97 12.40
C GLU A 132 -49.02 -4.16 10.99
N GLU A 133 -48.85 -5.42 10.57
CA GLU A 133 -48.47 -5.73 9.18
C GLU A 133 -49.73 -5.65 8.30
N THR A 134 -49.90 -4.56 7.56
CA THR A 134 -50.98 -4.42 6.59
C THR A 134 -50.48 -4.87 5.22
N ARG A 135 -51.08 -5.93 4.68
CA ARG A 135 -50.73 -6.47 3.36
C ARG A 135 -51.61 -5.82 2.31
N PHE A 136 -51.00 -5.07 1.39
CA PHE A 136 -51.68 -4.54 0.22
C PHE A 136 -51.42 -5.46 -0.98
N PRO A 137 -52.45 -5.88 -1.74
CA PRO A 137 -52.23 -6.52 -3.03
C PRO A 137 -51.48 -5.53 -3.93
N GLY A 138 -50.32 -5.94 -4.45
CA GLY A 138 -49.52 -5.14 -5.36
C GLY A 138 -50.28 -4.86 -6.65
N MET A 139 -50.01 -3.71 -7.29
CA MET A 139 -50.60 -3.36 -8.58
C MET A 139 -50.07 -4.23 -9.75
N ALA A 140 -49.07 -5.08 -9.50
CA ALA A 140 -48.54 -6.01 -10.49
C ALA A 140 -49.35 -7.32 -10.49
N ALA A 141 -49.62 -7.85 -11.69
CA ALA A 141 -50.37 -9.10 -11.89
C ALA A 141 -49.62 -10.39 -11.43
N ASP A 142 -48.57 -10.27 -10.63
CA ASP A 142 -47.71 -11.37 -10.16
C ASP A 142 -48.08 -11.90 -8.77
N GLY A 143 -49.08 -11.32 -8.11
CA GLY A 143 -49.50 -11.72 -6.77
C GLY A 143 -48.55 -11.25 -5.66
N SER A 144 -47.65 -10.31 -5.94
CA SER A 144 -46.81 -9.67 -4.91
C SER A 144 -47.67 -8.84 -3.95
N TYR A 145 -47.43 -8.99 -2.64
CA TYR A 145 -48.02 -8.12 -1.62
C TYR A 145 -47.00 -7.06 -1.23
N THR A 146 -47.43 -5.81 -1.13
CA THR A 146 -46.64 -4.77 -0.48
C THR A 146 -46.95 -4.83 1.01
N HIS A 147 -45.94 -5.13 1.82
CA HIS A 147 -46.05 -5.17 3.27
C HIS A 147 -45.85 -3.74 3.80
N ILE A 148 -46.90 -3.12 4.35
CA ILE A 148 -46.78 -1.85 5.06
C ILE A 148 -46.88 -2.16 6.55
N LEU A 149 -45.77 -1.98 7.26
CA LEU A 149 -45.75 -2.05 8.72
C LEU A 149 -46.27 -0.72 9.27
N ARG A 150 -47.46 -0.73 9.87
CA ARG A 150 -48.01 0.43 10.59
C ARG A 150 -47.72 0.28 12.07
N GLU A 151 -46.90 1.17 12.60
CA GLU A 151 -46.61 1.22 14.03
C GLU A 151 -47.78 1.85 14.77
N TYR A 152 -48.14 1.28 15.91
CA TYR A 152 -49.11 1.86 16.83
C TYR A 152 -48.67 1.65 18.27
N THR A 153 -49.04 2.59 19.13
CA THR A 153 -48.77 2.47 20.56
C THR A 153 -49.71 1.42 21.17
N GLY A 154 -49.14 0.43 21.84
CA GLY A 154 -49.89 -0.59 22.56
C GLY A 154 -50.72 0.06 23.67
N LYS A 155 -51.98 -0.36 23.81
CA LYS A 155 -52.90 0.27 24.78
C LYS A 155 -52.57 -0.18 26.20
N ILE A 156 -52.08 0.75 27.03
CA ILE A 156 -52.13 0.60 28.48
C ILE A 156 -53.60 0.45 28.92
N LEU A 157 -53.84 -0.35 29.96
CA LEU A 157 -55.18 -0.51 30.52
C LEU A 157 -55.76 0.87 30.91
N PRO A 158 -56.96 1.27 30.44
CA PRO A 158 -57.45 2.65 30.62
C PRO A 158 -57.46 3.16 32.06
N ILE A 159 -57.87 2.32 33.03
CA ILE A 159 -57.86 2.68 34.46
C ILE A 159 -56.47 3.04 35.00
N ILE A 160 -55.42 2.49 34.39
CA ILE A 160 -54.02 2.73 34.75
C ILE A 160 -53.47 3.92 33.96
N ALA A 161 -53.76 3.99 32.66
CA ALA A 161 -53.36 5.10 31.80
C ALA A 161 -53.88 6.44 32.31
N ASP A 162 -55.20 6.52 32.59
CA ASP A 162 -55.87 7.74 33.07
C ASP A 162 -55.40 8.15 34.49
N ALA A 163 -54.78 7.24 35.24
CA ALA A 163 -54.28 7.50 36.58
C ALA A 163 -52.80 7.90 36.62
N ALA A 164 -52.04 7.57 35.57
CA ALA A 164 -50.64 7.96 35.45
C ALA A 164 -50.50 9.46 35.14
N ARG A 165 -49.32 10.02 35.42
CA ARG A 165 -49.05 11.43 35.11
C ARG A 165 -48.92 11.69 33.61
N ALA A 166 -48.29 10.75 32.92
CA ALA A 166 -48.13 10.70 31.48
C ALA A 166 -47.67 9.28 31.08
N HIS A 167 -47.73 8.98 29.80
CA HIS A 167 -47.17 7.76 29.23
C HIS A 167 -46.52 8.03 27.87
N ALA A 168 -45.44 7.32 27.57
CA ALA A 168 -44.81 7.41 26.26
C ALA A 168 -43.96 6.21 25.91
N PRO A 169 -43.75 5.97 24.60
CA PRO A 169 -42.87 4.90 24.17
C PRO A 169 -41.40 5.28 24.33
N PHE A 170 -40.57 4.26 24.55
CA PHE A 170 -39.12 4.37 24.45
C PHE A 170 -38.59 3.37 23.41
N PRO A 171 -38.71 3.70 22.11
CA PRO A 171 -38.21 2.82 21.08
C PRO A 171 -36.69 2.81 21.02
N LEU A 172 -36.16 1.61 20.91
CA LEU A 172 -34.75 1.37 20.65
C LEU A 172 -34.54 0.75 19.28
N GLN A 173 -33.43 1.10 18.66
CA GLN A 173 -33.03 0.52 17.38
C GLN A 173 -32.70 -0.98 17.55
N LYS A 174 -33.12 -1.79 16.56
CA LYS A 174 -32.73 -3.19 16.44
C LYS A 174 -31.63 -3.32 15.39
N SER A 175 -30.43 -2.82 15.72
CA SER A 175 -29.23 -2.89 14.88
C SER A 175 -28.16 -3.75 15.57
N SER A 176 -26.90 -3.70 15.10
CA SER A 176 -25.78 -4.40 15.74
C SER A 176 -25.56 -3.99 17.19
N TRP A 177 -25.80 -2.72 17.54
CA TRP A 177 -25.82 -2.23 18.92
C TRP A 177 -26.55 -0.88 18.99
N VAL A 178 -27.11 -0.54 20.16
CA VAL A 178 -27.88 0.69 20.37
C VAL A 178 -26.94 1.88 20.56
N SER A 179 -26.91 2.79 19.58
CA SER A 179 -26.03 3.98 19.52
C SER A 179 -26.75 5.32 19.75
N TYR A 180 -28.06 5.37 19.47
CA TYR A 180 -28.90 6.57 19.55
C TYR A 180 -30.32 6.23 20.02
N TYR A 181 -31.05 7.26 20.45
CA TYR A 181 -32.47 7.23 20.79
C TYR A 181 -33.20 8.40 20.11
N TRP A 182 -34.52 8.27 20.00
CA TRP A 182 -35.39 9.34 19.51
C TRP A 182 -35.84 10.22 20.68
N THR A 183 -35.73 11.55 20.54
CA THR A 183 -36.45 12.52 21.38
C THR A 183 -37.88 12.71 20.88
N PHE A 184 -38.04 12.68 19.56
CA PHE A 184 -39.33 12.68 18.89
C PHE A 184 -39.29 11.62 17.79
N ARG A 185 -40.26 10.70 17.77
CA ARG A 185 -40.31 9.68 16.73
C ARG A 185 -41.03 10.24 15.50
N PRO A 186 -40.39 10.22 14.31
CA PRO A 186 -41.02 10.72 13.09
C PRO A 186 -42.32 9.97 12.79
N GLY A 187 -43.41 10.71 12.60
CA GLY A 187 -44.76 10.19 12.33
C GLY A 187 -45.69 11.31 11.87
N GLY A 188 -46.95 10.99 11.52
CA GLY A 188 -47.93 12.02 11.06
C GLY A 188 -48.10 13.20 12.04
N SER A 189 -47.90 12.94 13.33
CA SER A 189 -47.54 13.90 14.36
C SER A 189 -46.28 13.34 15.05
N ASP A 190 -45.19 14.10 15.12
CA ASP A 190 -43.95 13.69 15.79
C ASP A 190 -44.26 13.24 17.22
N MET A 191 -44.19 11.94 17.49
CA MET A 191 -44.63 11.41 18.78
C MET A 191 -43.54 11.66 19.84
N PRO A 192 -43.87 12.28 20.99
CA PRO A 192 -42.90 12.47 22.05
C PRO A 192 -42.49 11.12 22.62
N THR A 193 -41.19 10.96 22.89
CA THR A 193 -40.68 9.76 23.56
C THR A 193 -40.49 10.01 25.04
N LEU A 194 -40.28 8.93 25.79
CA LEU A 194 -40.09 8.95 27.23
C LEU A 194 -39.05 10.00 27.70
N PRO A 195 -37.80 10.08 27.18
CA PRO A 195 -36.83 11.08 27.63
C PRO A 195 -37.31 12.55 27.51
N SER A 196 -38.05 12.88 26.45
CA SER A 196 -38.55 14.23 26.19
C SER A 196 -39.61 14.65 27.21
N LEU A 197 -40.54 13.74 27.52
CA LEU A 197 -41.55 13.92 28.56
C LEU A 197 -40.95 14.06 29.95
N LEU A 198 -39.96 13.23 30.27
CA LEU A 198 -39.26 13.29 31.56
C LEU A 198 -38.51 14.61 31.75
N LEU A 199 -37.88 15.13 30.70
CA LEU A 199 -37.21 16.43 30.75
C LEU A 199 -38.22 17.56 30.94
N GLN A 200 -39.36 17.52 30.25
CA GLN A 200 -40.43 18.50 30.44
C GLN A 200 -41.00 18.46 31.88
N LEU A 201 -41.26 17.28 32.43
CA LEU A 201 -41.71 17.13 33.82
C LEU A 201 -40.68 17.64 34.83
N SER A 202 -39.41 17.34 34.59
CA SER A 202 -38.30 17.79 35.45
C SER A 202 -38.06 19.30 35.39
N SER A 203 -38.67 19.98 34.43
CA SER A 203 -38.53 21.43 34.23
C SER A 203 -39.58 22.29 34.92
N ALA A 204 -40.47 21.70 35.71
CA ALA A 204 -41.58 22.41 36.36
C ALA A 204 -41.13 23.68 37.11
N GLU A 205 -39.98 23.64 37.80
CA GLU A 205 -39.42 24.77 38.55
C GLU A 205 -38.93 25.92 37.66
N VAL A 206 -38.50 25.63 36.42
CA VAL A 206 -37.95 26.63 35.48
C VAL A 206 -38.93 27.01 34.37
N TYR A 207 -40.08 26.36 34.30
CA TYR A 207 -41.05 26.54 33.22
C TYR A 207 -41.61 27.97 33.15
N GLU A 208 -41.89 28.61 34.29
CA GLU A 208 -42.33 30.02 34.32
C GLU A 208 -41.26 30.95 33.75
N HIS A 209 -39.98 30.68 34.03
CA HIS A 209 -38.87 31.43 33.47
C HIS A 209 -38.76 31.20 31.95
N PHE A 210 -38.93 29.95 31.51
CA PHE A 210 -38.97 29.60 30.09
C PHE A 210 -40.10 30.34 29.34
N LEU A 211 -41.31 30.38 29.91
CA LEU A 211 -42.43 31.15 29.38
C LEU A 211 -42.11 32.65 29.34
N THR A 212 -41.48 33.19 30.38
CA THR A 212 -41.09 34.61 30.43
C THR A 212 -40.09 34.96 29.31
N LEU A 213 -39.13 34.07 29.04
CA LEU A 213 -38.19 34.24 27.93
C LEU A 213 -38.89 34.18 26.57
N LEU A 214 -39.83 33.23 26.39
CA LEU A 214 -40.67 33.18 25.20
C LEU A 214 -41.49 34.46 25.02
N ALA A 215 -42.05 35.02 26.12
CA ALA A 215 -42.81 36.27 26.13
C ALA A 215 -42.00 37.42 25.57
N GLY A 216 -40.74 37.49 26.02
CA GLY A 216 -39.81 38.53 25.62
C GLY A 216 -39.42 38.45 24.14
N ILE A 217 -39.67 37.34 23.45
CA ILE A 217 -39.42 37.20 22.01
C ILE A 217 -40.71 37.44 21.23
N ASP A 218 -41.80 36.76 21.60
CA ASP A 218 -43.11 36.88 20.96
C ASP A 218 -44.24 36.61 21.96
N PRO A 219 -44.91 37.65 22.48
CA PRO A 219 -45.99 37.53 23.46
C PRO A 219 -47.21 36.74 22.97
N ALA A 220 -47.40 36.56 21.65
CA ALA A 220 -48.52 35.80 21.12
C ALA A 220 -48.39 34.29 21.38
N LEU A 221 -47.15 33.79 21.52
CA LEU A 221 -46.85 32.37 21.69
C LEU A 221 -47.35 31.79 23.02
N ILE A 222 -47.39 32.59 24.08
CA ILE A 222 -47.76 32.12 25.42
C ILE A 222 -49.26 31.85 25.54
N ARG A 223 -50.08 32.53 24.73
CA ARG A 223 -51.55 32.37 24.81
C ARG A 223 -52.03 30.95 24.48
N GLN A 224 -51.17 30.16 23.82
CA GLN A 224 -51.44 28.79 23.43
C GLN A 224 -50.85 27.77 24.42
N LEU A 225 -50.07 28.21 25.41
CA LEU A 225 -49.36 27.35 26.34
C LEU A 225 -50.00 27.40 27.75
N PRO A 226 -50.02 26.27 28.48
CA PRO A 226 -50.50 26.22 29.86
C PRO A 226 -49.58 27.02 30.80
N ALA A 227 -50.14 27.53 31.89
CA ALA A 227 -49.43 28.34 32.88
C ALA A 227 -48.44 27.54 33.74
N SER A 228 -48.72 26.26 34.00
CA SER A 228 -47.89 25.37 34.81
C SER A 228 -47.79 24.00 34.15
N VAL A 229 -46.61 23.38 34.26
CA VAL A 229 -46.42 22.00 33.81
C VAL A 229 -47.30 21.04 34.60
N ASN A 230 -47.44 21.24 35.92
CA ASN A 230 -48.09 20.29 36.84
C ASN A 230 -49.59 20.12 36.59
N GLU A 231 -50.26 21.14 36.04
CA GLU A 231 -51.69 21.11 35.73
C GLU A 231 -51.96 20.81 34.25
N ALA A 232 -50.93 20.85 33.41
CA ALA A 232 -51.03 20.57 31.99
C ALA A 232 -51.11 19.06 31.71
N ASP A 233 -51.77 18.73 30.60
CA ASP A 233 -51.51 17.50 29.88
C ASP A 233 -50.13 17.61 29.22
N VAL A 234 -49.17 16.86 29.75
CA VAL A 234 -47.76 17.01 29.40
C VAL A 234 -47.48 16.48 28.00
N GLU A 235 -48.22 15.47 27.54
CA GLU A 235 -48.05 14.90 26.21
C GLU A 235 -48.41 15.93 25.13
N ASN A 236 -49.56 16.59 25.31
CA ASN A 236 -50.00 17.68 24.44
C ASN A 236 -49.08 18.91 24.55
N LEU A 237 -48.63 19.27 25.75
CA LEU A 237 -47.67 20.37 25.94
C LEU A 237 -46.37 20.16 25.17
N VAL A 238 -45.77 18.96 25.26
CA VAL A 238 -44.52 18.64 24.58
C VAL A 238 -44.70 18.69 23.06
N LEU A 239 -45.84 18.20 22.55
CA LEU A 239 -46.20 18.28 21.13
C LEU A 239 -46.37 19.73 20.65
N ASP A 240 -47.11 20.55 21.40
CA ASP A 240 -47.35 21.95 21.06
C ASP A 240 -46.05 22.75 21.03
N LEU A 241 -45.17 22.55 22.02
CA LEU A 241 -43.85 23.16 22.06
C LEU A 241 -42.97 22.68 20.90
N ARG A 242 -42.96 21.39 20.58
CA ARG A 242 -42.21 20.87 19.43
C ARG A 242 -42.68 21.52 18.12
N ASN A 243 -43.99 21.55 17.89
CA ASN A 243 -44.58 22.16 16.70
C ASN A 243 -44.22 23.65 16.59
N LEU A 244 -44.23 24.37 17.70
CA LEU A 244 -43.88 25.79 17.77
C LEU A 244 -42.41 26.03 17.37
N PHE A 245 -41.47 25.23 17.87
CA PHE A 245 -40.05 25.33 17.52
C PHE A 245 -39.78 24.93 16.06
N MET A 246 -40.48 23.91 15.56
CA MET A 246 -40.38 23.49 14.15
C MET A 246 -40.89 24.56 13.18
N GLN A 247 -41.95 25.30 13.55
CA GLN A 247 -42.48 26.41 12.76
C GLN A 247 -41.58 27.66 12.81
N LYS A 248 -40.85 27.87 13.92
CA LYS A 248 -39.96 29.03 14.12
C LYS A 248 -38.55 28.61 14.56
N PRO A 249 -37.69 28.10 13.67
CA PRO A 249 -36.37 27.56 14.03
C PRO A 249 -35.43 28.54 14.73
N VAL A 250 -35.53 29.83 14.40
CA VAL A 250 -34.70 30.92 14.98
C VAL A 250 -35.01 31.14 16.47
N LEU A 251 -36.11 30.58 16.98
CA LEU A 251 -36.52 30.75 18.36
C LEU A 251 -35.50 30.16 19.34
N ALA A 252 -34.96 28.98 19.04
CA ALA A 252 -33.98 28.31 19.90
C ALA A 252 -32.71 29.15 20.10
N GLU A 253 -32.14 29.67 19.01
CA GLU A 253 -30.94 30.51 19.04
C GLU A 253 -31.18 31.80 19.87
N LYS A 254 -32.31 32.47 19.65
CA LYS A 254 -32.68 33.67 20.41
C LYS A 254 -32.92 33.39 21.90
N LEU A 255 -33.53 32.26 22.23
CA LEU A 255 -33.76 31.84 23.62
C LEU A 255 -32.43 31.54 24.31
N LEU A 256 -31.51 30.82 23.65
CA LEU A 256 -30.17 30.55 24.18
C LEU A 256 -29.42 31.86 24.44
N GLN A 257 -29.42 32.79 23.48
CA GLN A 257 -28.78 34.10 23.64
C GLN A 257 -29.35 34.88 24.82
N LYS A 258 -30.68 35.01 24.93
CA LYS A 258 -31.33 35.71 26.06
C LYS A 258 -31.14 35.00 27.39
N SER A 259 -31.12 33.67 27.41
CA SER A 259 -30.90 32.90 28.64
C SER A 259 -29.51 33.12 29.23
N ALA A 260 -28.52 33.42 28.39
CA ALA A 260 -27.15 33.74 28.83
C ALA A 260 -27.03 35.14 29.46
N GLU A 261 -27.99 36.03 29.20
CA GLU A 261 -28.01 37.41 29.70
C GLU A 261 -28.76 37.56 31.04
N GLY A 262 -29.47 36.52 31.51
CA GLY A 262 -30.30 36.57 32.72
C GLY A 262 -29.56 36.12 34.00
N GLU A 263 -29.52 36.97 35.04
CA GLU A 263 -28.70 36.78 36.25
C GLU A 263 -29.36 36.01 37.43
N ASN A 264 -30.59 35.49 37.31
CA ASN A 264 -31.39 35.05 38.48
C ASN A 264 -31.66 33.53 38.63
N LEU A 265 -31.01 32.64 37.87
CA LEU A 265 -31.20 31.19 37.98
C LEU A 265 -29.95 30.52 38.56
N ASP A 266 -30.13 29.50 39.42
CA ASP A 266 -29.01 28.68 39.89
C ASP A 266 -28.43 27.80 38.75
N THR A 267 -27.26 27.20 38.97
CA THR A 267 -26.57 26.39 37.95
C THR A 267 -27.40 25.20 37.47
N ALA A 268 -28.19 24.57 38.34
CA ALA A 268 -29.01 23.41 38.00
C ALA A 268 -30.24 23.82 37.17
N GLN A 269 -30.88 24.92 37.54
CA GLN A 269 -31.99 25.53 36.82
C GLN A 269 -31.57 26.03 35.44
N GLN A 270 -30.41 26.70 35.34
CA GLN A 270 -29.84 27.10 34.05
C GLN A 270 -29.57 25.89 33.14
N ARG A 271 -29.06 24.79 33.71
CA ARG A 271 -28.81 23.54 32.98
C ARG A 271 -30.11 22.96 32.42
N ILE A 272 -31.16 22.84 33.24
CA ILE A 272 -32.47 22.33 32.80
C ILE A 272 -33.09 23.23 31.73
N LEU A 273 -33.00 24.56 31.90
CA LEU A 273 -33.51 25.52 30.92
C LEU A 273 -32.82 25.38 29.56
N ARG A 274 -31.49 25.24 29.54
CA ARG A 274 -30.73 24.99 28.29
C ARG A 274 -31.12 23.65 27.67
N ALA A 275 -31.21 22.59 28.49
CA ALA A 275 -31.63 21.27 28.04
C ALA A 275 -33.02 21.29 27.39
N LEU A 276 -33.97 22.06 27.93
CA LEU A 276 -35.29 22.27 27.31
C LEU A 276 -35.21 22.96 25.95
N ILE A 277 -34.46 24.07 25.86
CA ILE A 277 -34.32 24.81 24.60
C ILE A 277 -33.68 23.91 23.54
N ASP A 278 -32.65 23.15 23.93
CA ASP A 278 -31.97 22.19 23.06
C ASP A 278 -32.87 21.01 22.68
N LEU A 279 -33.74 20.54 23.58
CA LEU A 279 -34.69 19.46 23.28
C LEU A 279 -35.62 19.87 22.14
N TYR A 280 -36.26 21.03 22.24
CA TYR A 280 -37.25 21.48 21.26
C TYR A 280 -36.62 22.04 19.98
N GLY A 281 -35.51 22.76 20.09
CA GLY A 281 -34.77 23.32 18.96
C GLY A 281 -33.81 22.34 18.26
N GLY A 282 -33.54 21.20 18.88
CA GLY A 282 -32.56 20.23 18.40
C GLY A 282 -33.13 19.14 17.48
N SER A 283 -32.25 18.19 17.17
CA SER A 283 -32.55 17.00 16.37
C SER A 283 -33.52 16.04 17.08
N GLU A 284 -34.34 15.36 16.28
CA GLU A 284 -35.26 14.28 16.68
C GLU A 284 -34.53 13.01 17.13
N VAL A 285 -33.28 12.87 16.67
CA VAL A 285 -32.39 11.76 17.00
C VAL A 285 -31.18 12.30 17.76
N ARG A 286 -30.84 11.65 18.87
CA ARG A 286 -29.66 11.97 19.68
C ARG A 286 -28.85 10.71 19.98
N TYR A 287 -27.54 10.82 19.88
CA TYR A 287 -26.62 9.71 20.18
C TYR A 287 -26.42 9.57 21.69
N LEU A 288 -26.47 8.32 22.16
CA LEU A 288 -26.30 7.96 23.56
C LEU A 288 -24.83 8.12 23.94
N ASN A 289 -24.58 8.87 24.99
CA ASN A 289 -23.31 8.96 25.68
C ASN A 289 -23.30 7.98 26.86
N PHE A 290 -22.92 6.73 26.59
CA PHE A 290 -22.84 5.70 27.62
C PHE A 290 -21.83 6.04 28.70
N TYR A 291 -22.18 5.82 29.97
CA TYR A 291 -21.27 6.03 31.09
C TYR A 291 -20.32 4.86 31.30
N GLY A 292 -20.76 3.61 31.12
CA GLY A 292 -19.92 2.44 31.36
C GLY A 292 -20.66 1.10 31.18
N PRO A 293 -20.13 0.00 31.76
CA PRO A 293 -20.76 -1.32 31.75
C PRO A 293 -22.12 -1.34 32.50
N PRO A 294 -22.88 -2.45 32.41
CA PRO A 294 -24.18 -2.56 33.11
C PRO A 294 -24.09 -2.21 34.59
N ARG A 295 -25.12 -1.55 35.13
CA ARG A 295 -25.19 -1.03 36.51
C ARG A 295 -24.21 0.12 36.82
N THR A 296 -23.71 0.83 35.81
CA THR A 296 -22.93 2.08 36.02
C THR A 296 -23.82 3.18 36.57
N ILE A 297 -25.07 3.27 36.10
CA ILE A 297 -26.09 4.08 36.78
C ILE A 297 -26.43 3.38 38.08
N ARG A 298 -26.47 4.15 39.18
CA ARG A 298 -26.77 3.61 40.51
C ARG A 298 -28.05 2.78 40.45
N THR A 299 -27.89 1.48 40.72
CA THR A 299 -28.97 0.49 40.62
C THR A 299 -29.25 -0.10 41.99
N ILE A 300 -30.50 -0.01 42.45
CA ILE A 300 -30.97 -0.51 43.75
C ILE A 300 -31.92 -1.69 43.49
N PRO A 301 -31.70 -2.88 44.08
CA PRO A 301 -32.64 -3.99 43.96
C PRO A 301 -34.04 -3.65 44.48
N TYR A 302 -35.07 -4.07 43.75
CA TYR A 302 -36.48 -3.77 44.05
C TYR A 302 -36.92 -4.19 45.46
N HIS A 303 -36.42 -5.31 45.97
CA HIS A 303 -36.81 -5.84 47.28
C HIS A 303 -36.39 -4.96 48.47
N LEU A 304 -35.28 -4.21 48.36
CA LEU A 304 -34.78 -3.35 49.46
C LEU A 304 -35.76 -2.25 49.87
N LEU A 305 -36.65 -1.85 48.96
CA LEU A 305 -37.65 -0.80 49.22
C LEU A 305 -38.98 -1.35 49.77
N LEU A 306 -39.13 -2.68 49.82
CA LEU A 306 -40.35 -3.36 50.26
C LEU A 306 -40.17 -4.26 51.48
N ASP A 307 -38.94 -4.50 51.92
CA ASP A 307 -38.66 -5.36 53.06
C ASP A 307 -39.02 -4.65 54.38
N GLU A 308 -39.94 -5.25 55.14
CA GLU A 308 -40.37 -4.80 56.47
C GLU A 308 -39.94 -5.80 57.56
N GLY A 309 -39.18 -6.86 57.20
CA GLY A 309 -38.90 -8.01 58.04
C GLY A 309 -37.46 -8.11 58.56
N GLY A 310 -37.16 -7.48 59.71
CA GLY A 310 -36.20 -8.00 60.69
C GLY A 310 -34.74 -7.52 60.65
N GLY A 311 -34.30 -6.79 59.62
CA GLY A 311 -33.15 -5.87 59.69
C GLY A 311 -33.65 -4.44 59.84
N GLN A 312 -32.85 -3.49 60.34
CA GLN A 312 -33.23 -2.07 60.22
C GLN A 312 -33.53 -1.80 58.73
N PRO A 313 -34.75 -1.39 58.35
CA PRO A 313 -34.99 -0.96 56.99
C PRO A 313 -34.03 0.20 56.76
N GLU A 314 -33.13 0.09 55.78
CA GLU A 314 -32.46 1.29 55.29
C GLU A 314 -33.59 2.20 54.82
N THR A 315 -33.92 3.21 55.62
CA THR A 315 -35.03 4.08 55.28
C THR A 315 -34.70 4.68 53.92
N ALA A 316 -35.68 4.85 53.03
CA ALA A 316 -35.37 5.35 51.71
C ALA A 316 -34.79 6.81 51.71
N GLY A 317 -34.79 7.47 52.87
CA GLY A 317 -33.96 8.64 53.18
C GLY A 317 -32.45 8.35 53.32
N GLU A 318 -32.06 7.21 53.91
CA GLU A 318 -30.67 6.69 53.92
C GLU A 318 -30.20 6.30 52.52
N LEU A 319 -31.12 5.81 51.67
CA LEU A 319 -30.83 5.54 50.25
C LEU A 319 -30.66 6.83 49.42
N GLY A 320 -31.02 8.00 49.95
CA GLY A 320 -30.81 9.29 49.28
C GLY A 320 -31.55 9.40 47.95
N LEU A 321 -32.85 9.10 47.93
CA LEU A 321 -33.72 9.13 46.74
C LEU A 321 -34.45 10.48 46.54
N ALA A 322 -34.41 11.37 47.53
CA ALA A 322 -35.07 12.67 47.50
C ALA A 322 -34.59 13.53 46.31
N GLY A 323 -35.53 14.10 45.56
CA GLY A 323 -35.27 14.97 44.41
C GLY A 323 -34.79 14.28 43.15
N LYS A 324 -34.68 12.94 43.14
CA LYS A 324 -34.12 12.17 42.03
C LYS A 324 -35.18 11.65 41.06
N THR A 325 -34.77 11.39 39.83
CA THR A 325 -35.59 10.68 38.83
C THR A 325 -35.30 9.20 38.91
N ILE A 326 -36.35 8.39 39.09
CA ILE A 326 -36.23 6.98 39.42
C ILE A 326 -36.82 6.14 38.30
N PHE A 327 -36.06 5.19 37.78
CA PHE A 327 -36.49 4.26 36.74
C PHE A 327 -36.68 2.86 37.32
N VAL A 328 -37.90 2.36 37.31
CA VAL A 328 -38.26 1.01 37.78
C VAL A 328 -38.43 0.11 36.57
N GLY A 329 -37.63 -0.95 36.46
CA GLY A 329 -37.69 -1.85 35.31
C GLY A 329 -36.78 -3.05 35.45
N PHE A 330 -36.83 -3.93 34.45
CA PHE A 330 -36.04 -5.16 34.47
C PHE A 330 -34.54 -4.87 34.29
N SER A 331 -33.71 -5.23 35.27
CA SER A 331 -32.25 -5.01 35.22
C SER A 331 -31.47 -6.14 35.90
N ALA A 332 -31.03 -7.11 35.11
CA ALA A 332 -30.38 -8.34 35.60
C ALA A 332 -28.99 -8.11 36.23
N GLU A 333 -28.65 -8.93 37.23
CA GLU A 333 -27.32 -8.96 37.88
C GLU A 333 -26.39 -10.01 37.28
N THR A 334 -26.94 -11.14 36.84
CA THR A 334 -26.19 -12.27 36.31
C THR A 334 -26.88 -12.84 35.08
N VAL A 335 -26.12 -13.46 34.17
CA VAL A 335 -26.66 -14.17 33.00
C VAL A 335 -26.99 -15.59 33.43
N SER A 336 -28.09 -15.78 34.16
CA SER A 336 -28.56 -17.12 34.49
C SER A 336 -29.22 -17.73 33.24
N GLY A 337 -29.00 -19.04 32.98
CA GLY A 337 -29.61 -19.75 31.85
C GLY A 337 -31.15 -19.82 31.88
N GLN A 338 -31.77 -19.31 32.96
CA GLN A 338 -33.21 -19.24 33.17
C GLN A 338 -33.81 -17.86 32.83
N ASP A 339 -33.00 -16.83 32.54
CA ASP A 339 -33.45 -15.45 32.23
C ASP A 339 -33.74 -15.20 30.74
N LYS A 340 -34.30 -16.18 30.02
CA LYS A 340 -34.85 -16.00 28.65
C LYS A 340 -36.20 -15.28 28.67
N VAL A 341 -36.24 -14.09 29.27
CA VAL A 341 -37.41 -13.17 29.26
C VAL A 341 -37.08 -11.85 28.54
N ARG A 342 -35.84 -11.70 28.04
CA ARG A 342 -35.20 -10.42 27.77
C ARG A 342 -35.32 -9.93 26.32
N ASP A 343 -35.51 -8.63 26.14
CA ASP A 343 -35.07 -7.90 24.94
C ASP A 343 -33.59 -7.55 25.13
N ASP A 344 -32.68 -8.35 24.55
CA ASP A 344 -31.24 -8.11 24.67
C ASP A 344 -30.81 -6.98 23.72
N TYR A 345 -30.49 -5.80 24.27
CA TYR A 345 -29.91 -4.69 23.52
C TYR A 345 -28.38 -4.73 23.64
N GLN A 346 -27.69 -5.03 22.53
CA GLN A 346 -26.24 -4.90 22.50
C GLN A 346 -25.85 -3.41 22.59
N THR A 347 -24.83 -3.11 23.37
CA THR A 347 -24.25 -1.77 23.56
C THR A 347 -22.73 -1.84 23.52
N VAL A 348 -22.05 -0.69 23.41
CA VAL A 348 -20.58 -0.59 23.42
C VAL A 348 -19.90 -1.19 24.65
N PHE A 349 -20.57 -1.26 25.80
CA PHE A 349 -20.02 -1.85 27.02
C PHE A 349 -20.62 -3.23 27.34
N SER A 350 -21.14 -3.95 26.33
CA SER A 350 -21.61 -5.32 26.53
C SER A 350 -20.46 -6.23 26.91
N LEU A 351 -20.57 -6.90 28.06
CA LEU A 351 -19.50 -7.74 28.61
C LEU A 351 -19.43 -9.10 27.88
N PRO A 352 -18.23 -9.72 27.77
CA PRO A 352 -18.06 -11.04 27.16
C PRO A 352 -18.89 -12.16 27.80
N ASP A 353 -19.29 -11.99 29.06
CA ASP A 353 -20.12 -12.92 29.83
C ASP A 353 -21.59 -12.90 29.40
N GLY A 354 -21.97 -12.04 28.44
CA GLY A 354 -23.32 -11.90 27.91
C GLY A 354 -24.19 -10.88 28.66
N LEU A 355 -23.65 -10.21 29.68
CA LEU A 355 -24.36 -9.18 30.42
C LEU A 355 -24.36 -7.86 29.62
N THR A 356 -25.55 -7.46 29.18
CA THR A 356 -25.83 -6.22 28.43
C THR A 356 -26.53 -5.18 29.30
N LEU A 357 -26.48 -3.91 28.92
CA LEU A 357 -27.29 -2.86 29.55
C LEU A 357 -28.78 -3.19 29.36
N SER A 358 -29.57 -2.99 30.40
CA SER A 358 -31.03 -3.18 30.32
C SER A 358 -31.71 -2.02 29.59
N GLY A 359 -32.89 -2.26 29.01
CA GLY A 359 -33.70 -1.21 28.37
C GLY A 359 -33.97 -0.03 29.30
N VAL A 360 -34.28 -0.33 30.58
CA VAL A 360 -34.47 0.68 31.63
C VAL A 360 -33.20 1.50 31.91
N GLU A 361 -32.02 0.88 31.89
CA GLU A 361 -30.74 1.59 32.07
C GLU A 361 -30.38 2.44 30.84
N ILE A 362 -30.72 1.98 29.63
CA ILE A 362 -30.59 2.77 28.40
C ILE A 362 -31.54 3.99 28.44
N ALA A 363 -32.77 3.82 28.92
CA ALA A 363 -33.72 4.92 29.10
C ALA A 363 -33.23 5.95 30.12
N ALA A 364 -32.70 5.47 31.25
CA ALA A 364 -32.07 6.30 32.27
C ALA A 364 -30.85 7.06 31.71
N THR A 365 -30.03 6.40 30.89
CA THR A 365 -28.89 7.03 30.20
C THR A 365 -29.34 8.11 29.22
N ALA A 366 -30.37 7.83 28.42
CA ALA A 366 -30.92 8.79 27.46
C ALA A 366 -31.44 10.06 28.16
N PHE A 367 -32.20 9.88 29.25
CA PHE A 367 -32.69 11.00 30.05
C PHE A 367 -31.55 11.77 30.72
N ALA A 368 -30.56 11.07 31.31
CA ALA A 368 -29.38 11.68 31.90
C ALA A 368 -28.60 12.53 30.89
N ASN A 369 -28.37 12.01 29.67
CA ASN A 369 -27.69 12.75 28.61
C ASN A 369 -28.47 13.99 28.14
N LEU A 370 -29.81 13.97 28.17
CA LEU A 370 -30.63 15.16 27.92
C LEU A 370 -30.48 16.18 29.04
N LEU A 371 -30.65 15.72 30.29
CA LEU A 371 -30.64 16.57 31.48
C LEU A 371 -29.29 17.28 31.66
N GLU A 372 -28.19 16.60 31.36
CA GLU A 372 -26.84 17.15 31.46
C GLU A 372 -26.40 17.91 30.21
N GLY A 373 -27.11 17.78 29.08
CA GLY A 373 -26.68 18.32 27.79
C GLY A 373 -25.45 17.61 27.22
N GLU A 374 -25.19 16.36 27.63
CA GLU A 374 -24.01 15.59 27.26
C GLU A 374 -24.27 14.50 26.20
N SER A 375 -25.33 14.66 25.39
CA SER A 375 -25.57 13.76 24.25
C SER A 375 -24.40 13.85 23.25
N ILE A 376 -24.11 12.76 22.53
CA ILE A 376 -23.04 12.80 21.52
C ILE A 376 -23.50 13.58 20.30
N HIS A 377 -22.64 14.48 19.84
CA HIS A 377 -22.89 15.32 18.68
C HIS A 377 -22.02 14.87 17.52
N PRO A 378 -22.59 14.25 16.46
CA PRO A 378 -21.83 13.99 15.24
C PRO A 378 -21.41 15.31 14.61
N ALA A 379 -20.17 15.38 14.11
CA ALA A 379 -19.76 16.48 13.26
C ALA A 379 -20.72 16.58 12.06
N ALA A 380 -21.09 17.81 11.67
CA ALA A 380 -21.91 18.02 10.48
C ALA A 380 -21.27 17.30 9.28
N PRO A 381 -22.05 16.61 8.42
CA PRO A 381 -21.48 15.76 7.36
C PRO A 381 -20.48 16.49 6.45
N VAL A 382 -20.72 17.78 6.18
CA VAL A 382 -19.80 18.62 5.39
C VAL A 382 -18.49 18.88 6.15
N ASN A 383 -18.56 19.15 7.46
CA ASN A 383 -17.39 19.40 8.29
C ASN A 383 -16.55 18.13 8.44
N GLY A 384 -17.19 16.98 8.68
CA GLY A 384 -16.51 15.68 8.71
C GLY A 384 -15.81 15.38 7.38
N ALA A 385 -16.50 15.56 6.26
CA ALA A 385 -15.91 15.38 4.93
C ALA A 385 -14.73 16.32 4.67
N LEU A 386 -14.85 17.60 5.08
CA LEU A 386 -13.78 18.59 4.96
C LEU A 386 -12.55 18.20 5.80
N ILE A 387 -12.75 17.76 7.04
CA ILE A 387 -11.67 17.28 7.92
C ILE A 387 -10.95 16.10 7.26
N LEU A 388 -11.68 15.13 6.71
CA LEU A 388 -11.08 13.96 6.03
C LEU A 388 -10.35 14.34 4.74
N LEU A 389 -10.88 15.31 3.98
CA LEU A 389 -10.22 15.85 2.80
C LEU A 389 -8.91 16.54 3.18
N LEU A 390 -8.94 17.38 4.22
CA LEU A 390 -7.77 18.08 4.75
C LEU A 390 -6.75 17.13 5.37
N LEU A 391 -7.18 16.06 6.04
CA LEU A 391 -6.29 15.04 6.57
C LEU A 391 -5.55 14.31 5.44
N GLY A 392 -6.28 13.86 4.42
CA GLY A 392 -5.69 13.18 3.26
C GLY A 392 -4.80 14.07 2.39
N THR A 393 -5.12 15.36 2.26
CA THR A 393 -4.33 16.32 1.46
C THR A 393 -3.22 17.03 2.24
N GLY A 394 -3.45 17.35 3.51
CA GLY A 394 -2.57 18.10 4.40
C GLY A 394 -1.26 17.39 4.72
N VAL A 395 -1.29 16.05 4.82
CA VAL A 395 -0.08 15.21 4.92
C VAL A 395 0.87 15.49 3.73
N CYS A 396 0.34 15.84 2.55
CA CYS A 396 1.13 16.12 1.35
C CYS A 396 1.57 17.59 1.23
N LEU A 397 0.84 18.54 1.83
CA LEU A 397 1.23 19.97 1.85
C LEU A 397 2.47 20.22 2.73
N LEU A 398 2.57 19.52 3.86
CA LEU A 398 3.77 19.52 4.72
C LEU A 398 5.03 19.06 3.96
N CYS A 399 4.87 18.30 2.87
CA CYS A 399 5.96 17.84 2.02
C CYS A 399 6.54 18.90 1.08
N PHE A 400 5.81 19.99 0.76
CA PHE A 400 6.35 21.06 -0.09
C PHE A 400 7.39 21.93 0.63
N VAL A 401 7.42 21.85 1.97
CA VAL A 401 8.29 22.68 2.82
C VAL A 401 9.69 22.05 2.98
N ILE A 402 9.86 20.74 2.71
CA ILE A 402 11.14 20.03 2.92
C ILE A 402 11.86 19.81 1.58
N PRO A 403 12.80 20.69 1.16
CA PRO A 403 13.58 20.47 -0.05
C PRO A 403 14.54 19.28 0.13
N ALA A 404 14.28 18.18 -0.55
CA ALA A 404 15.15 17.01 -0.47
C ALA A 404 15.99 16.82 -1.75
N ARG A 405 17.31 16.83 -1.56
CA ARG A 405 18.30 16.45 -2.57
C ARG A 405 18.30 14.93 -2.86
N ASN A 406 17.65 14.14 -1.99
CA ASN A 406 17.56 12.68 -2.08
C ASN A 406 16.08 12.22 -2.00
N THR A 407 15.56 11.67 -3.11
CA THR A 407 14.14 11.38 -3.28
C THR A 407 13.63 10.22 -2.40
N MET A 408 14.53 9.29 -2.03
CA MET A 408 14.20 8.15 -1.15
C MET A 408 13.98 8.60 0.30
N VAL A 409 14.89 9.44 0.84
CA VAL A 409 14.76 10.01 2.19
C VAL A 409 13.48 10.85 2.30
N HIS A 410 13.15 11.61 1.26
CA HIS A 410 11.90 12.35 1.20
C HIS A 410 10.69 11.41 1.31
N THR A 411 10.70 10.28 0.61
CA THR A 411 9.55 9.35 0.61
C THR A 411 9.39 8.63 1.94
N LEU A 412 10.48 8.25 2.60
CA LEU A 412 10.43 7.70 3.95
C LEU A 412 9.96 8.75 4.98
N GLY A 413 10.43 9.99 4.84
CA GLY A 413 9.97 11.12 5.65
C GLY A 413 8.47 11.39 5.49
N MET A 414 7.92 11.27 4.27
CA MET A 414 6.46 11.38 4.03
C MET A 414 5.68 10.28 4.73
N ALA A 415 6.17 9.04 4.68
CA ALA A 415 5.52 7.92 5.36
C ALA A 415 5.47 8.16 6.88
N LEU A 416 6.60 8.59 7.48
CA LEU A 416 6.66 8.89 8.90
C LEU A 416 5.77 10.08 9.30
N ALA A 417 5.80 11.18 8.53
CA ALA A 417 4.96 12.35 8.78
C ALA A 417 3.46 12.03 8.65
N GLY A 418 3.10 11.16 7.70
CA GLY A 418 1.74 10.64 7.56
C GLY A 418 1.31 9.89 8.82
N ILE A 419 2.10 8.91 9.27
CA ILE A 419 1.81 8.13 10.49
C ILE A 419 1.64 9.05 11.70
N LEU A 420 2.56 10.01 11.90
CA LEU A 420 2.47 10.97 13.01
C LEU A 420 1.21 11.84 12.92
N SER A 421 0.81 12.26 11.73
CA SER A 421 -0.42 13.05 11.52
C SER A 421 -1.68 12.24 11.85
N PHE A 422 -1.74 10.97 11.42
CA PHE A 422 -2.85 10.07 11.77
C PHE A 422 -2.90 9.77 13.28
N CYS A 423 -1.75 9.58 13.93
CA CYS A 423 -1.69 9.42 15.39
C CYS A 423 -2.16 10.69 16.12
N ALA A 424 -1.69 11.87 15.72
CA ALA A 424 -2.11 13.15 16.30
C ALA A 424 -3.62 13.38 16.13
N TYR A 425 -4.14 13.07 14.94
CA TYR A 425 -5.58 13.12 14.65
C TYR A 425 -6.39 12.16 15.53
N GLY A 426 -5.94 10.91 15.67
CA GLY A 426 -6.60 9.92 16.52
C GLY A 426 -6.67 10.38 17.98
N SER A 427 -5.54 10.86 18.53
CA SER A 427 -5.49 11.41 19.88
C SER A 427 -6.40 12.63 20.05
N ALA A 428 -6.41 13.55 19.08
CA ALA A 428 -7.30 14.71 19.11
C ALA A 428 -8.78 14.31 19.05
N SER A 429 -9.12 13.28 18.27
CA SER A 429 -10.49 12.76 18.16
C SER A 429 -10.97 12.16 19.49
N VAL A 430 -10.12 11.37 20.16
CA VAL A 430 -10.44 10.82 21.51
C VAL A 430 -10.59 11.95 22.54
N TRP A 431 -9.72 12.96 22.50
CA TRP A 431 -9.78 14.09 23.42
C TRP A 431 -11.06 14.94 23.22
N LEU A 432 -11.41 15.28 21.98
CA LEU A 432 -12.63 16.02 21.64
C LEU A 432 -13.90 15.23 22.01
N PHE A 433 -13.89 13.92 21.79
CA PHE A 433 -14.98 13.04 22.18
C PHE A 433 -15.17 12.99 23.70
N GLY A 434 -14.07 12.90 24.46
CA GLY A 434 -14.12 12.82 25.92
C GLY A 434 -14.50 14.14 26.61
N GLN A 435 -14.04 15.28 26.07
CA GLN A 435 -14.26 16.58 26.70
C GLN A 435 -15.53 17.27 26.20
N TRP A 436 -15.81 17.22 24.90
CA TRP A 436 -16.85 18.04 24.24
C TRP A 436 -17.96 17.19 23.61
N GLN A 437 -17.96 15.87 23.85
CA GLN A 437 -18.93 14.91 23.30
C GLN A 437 -19.05 14.99 21.76
N LEU A 438 -18.00 15.50 21.10
CA LEU A 438 -17.96 15.72 19.66
C LEU A 438 -17.43 14.48 18.96
N TRP A 439 -18.27 13.86 18.13
CA TRP A 439 -17.89 12.69 17.33
C TRP A 439 -17.38 13.12 15.96
N ILE A 440 -16.05 13.02 15.81
CA ILE A 440 -15.32 13.22 14.56
C ILE A 440 -14.99 11.84 13.96
N PRO A 441 -15.04 11.66 12.62
CA PRO A 441 -14.79 10.37 11.97
C PRO A 441 -13.40 9.81 12.30
N LEU A 442 -13.35 8.58 12.84
CA LEU A 442 -12.12 7.91 13.21
C LEU A 442 -11.88 6.64 12.39
N ALA A 443 -12.95 5.93 12.02
CA ALA A 443 -12.86 4.66 11.32
C ALA A 443 -12.35 4.80 9.89
N ILE A 444 -12.83 5.78 9.14
CA ILE A 444 -12.47 6.00 7.74
C ILE A 444 -10.99 6.38 7.58
N PRO A 445 -10.42 7.31 8.37
CA PRO A 445 -8.98 7.54 8.40
C PRO A 445 -8.16 6.26 8.57
N LEU A 446 -8.55 5.42 9.53
CA LEU A 446 -7.78 4.23 9.91
C LEU A 446 -7.96 3.06 8.96
N MET A 447 -9.19 2.81 8.49
CA MET A 447 -9.56 1.64 7.68
C MET A 447 -9.48 1.89 6.18
N VAL A 448 -9.54 3.14 5.72
CA VAL A 448 -9.56 3.48 4.29
C VAL A 448 -8.35 4.33 3.92
N GLN A 449 -8.21 5.53 4.51
CA GLN A 449 -7.19 6.47 4.05
C GLN A 449 -5.77 6.00 4.32
N LEU A 450 -5.50 5.46 5.52
CA LEU A 450 -4.18 4.98 5.90
C LEU A 450 -3.73 3.78 5.05
N PRO A 451 -4.53 2.70 4.87
CA PRO A 451 -4.15 1.57 4.00
C PRO A 451 -3.93 1.99 2.54
N VAL A 452 -4.82 2.80 1.96
CA VAL A 452 -4.66 3.30 0.59
C VAL A 452 -3.42 4.19 0.47
N GLY A 453 -3.13 5.00 1.48
CA GLY A 453 -1.92 5.81 1.57
C GLY A 453 -0.65 4.95 1.59
N VAL A 454 -0.59 3.92 2.45
CA VAL A 454 0.55 3.01 2.54
C VAL A 454 0.77 2.27 1.22
N ILE A 455 -0.30 1.68 0.64
CA ILE A 455 -0.22 0.96 -0.64
C ILE A 455 0.24 1.90 -1.76
N GLY A 456 -0.33 3.11 -1.82
CA GLY A 456 0.05 4.12 -2.81
C GLY A 456 1.51 4.55 -2.69
N ILE A 457 2.01 4.78 -1.47
CA ILE A 457 3.41 5.14 -1.22
C ILE A 457 4.35 3.99 -1.61
N VAL A 458 4.06 2.75 -1.21
CA VAL A 458 4.86 1.57 -1.58
C VAL A 458 4.90 1.37 -3.10
N THR A 459 3.76 1.57 -3.76
CA THR A 459 3.67 1.49 -5.23
C THR A 459 4.56 2.54 -5.90
N LEU A 460 4.54 3.79 -5.40
CA LEU A 460 5.40 4.86 -5.92
C LEU A 460 6.89 4.57 -5.68
N LEU A 461 7.26 4.04 -4.51
CA LEU A 461 8.62 3.60 -4.19
C LEU A 461 9.09 2.50 -5.14
N TYR A 462 8.25 1.50 -5.40
CA TYR A 462 8.56 0.41 -6.33
C TYR A 462 8.87 0.94 -7.73
N PHE A 463 8.02 1.81 -8.28
CA PHE A 463 8.25 2.40 -9.60
C PHE A 463 9.48 3.32 -9.66
N GLU A 464 9.85 3.95 -8.54
CA GLU A 464 11.05 4.78 -8.45
C GLU A 464 12.31 3.91 -8.49
N VAL A 465 12.36 2.85 -7.68
CA VAL A 465 13.45 1.87 -7.68
C VAL A 465 13.59 1.18 -9.03
N ASP A 466 12.48 0.79 -9.67
CA ASP A 466 12.50 0.17 -11.00
C ASP A 466 13.01 1.13 -12.09
N ARG A 467 12.66 2.41 -12.01
CA ARG A 467 13.21 3.43 -12.93
C ARG A 467 14.70 3.66 -12.74
N GLU A 468 15.15 3.75 -11.48
CA GLU A 468 16.58 3.88 -11.15
C GLU A 468 17.34 2.69 -11.73
N ARG A 469 16.82 1.47 -11.50
CA ARG A 469 17.37 0.23 -12.03
C ARG A 469 17.47 0.23 -13.55
N ARG A 470 16.39 0.58 -14.26
CA ARG A 470 16.40 0.65 -15.74
C ARG A 470 17.35 1.72 -16.28
N ARG A 471 17.50 2.85 -15.59
CA ARG A 471 18.47 3.89 -15.96
C ARG A 471 19.90 3.40 -15.81
N ILE A 472 20.20 2.72 -14.70
CA ILE A 472 21.50 2.09 -14.47
C ILE A 472 21.75 1.05 -15.57
N GLU A 473 20.80 0.14 -15.81
CA GLU A 473 20.90 -0.86 -16.88
C GLU A 473 21.12 -0.23 -18.27
N ALA A 474 20.44 0.88 -18.59
CA ALA A 474 20.61 1.60 -19.86
C ALA A 474 21.99 2.27 -20.01
N LEU A 475 22.63 2.70 -18.91
CA LEU A 475 23.98 3.28 -18.94
C LEU A 475 25.08 2.23 -19.18
N PHE A 476 24.80 0.95 -18.92
CA PHE A 476 25.75 -0.14 -19.10
C PHE A 476 25.49 -0.99 -20.37
N GLY A 477 24.43 -0.70 -21.13
CA GLY A 477 23.98 -1.49 -22.30
C GLY A 477 24.89 -1.50 -23.53
N GLY A 478 26.09 -0.92 -23.46
CA GLY A 478 27.06 -0.90 -24.57
C GLY A 478 28.27 -1.81 -24.40
N HIS A 479 28.62 -2.25 -23.19
CA HIS A 479 29.88 -2.97 -22.92
C HIS A 479 29.68 -4.00 -21.82
N ARG A 480 29.16 -5.19 -22.15
CA ARG A 480 29.47 -6.51 -21.53
C ARG A 480 28.54 -7.62 -22.06
N PRO A 481 29.01 -8.88 -22.14
CA PRO A 481 28.16 -10.01 -22.54
C PRO A 481 26.99 -10.23 -21.57
N GLU A 482 25.75 -10.21 -22.09
CA GLU A 482 24.49 -10.43 -21.36
C GLU A 482 24.38 -11.70 -20.47
N PRO A 483 25.13 -12.81 -20.66
CA PRO A 483 24.99 -13.98 -19.80
C PRO A 483 25.51 -13.76 -18.37
N VAL A 484 26.60 -12.98 -18.20
CA VAL A 484 27.33 -12.89 -16.91
C VAL A 484 26.56 -12.06 -15.88
N VAL A 485 25.81 -11.06 -16.31
CA VAL A 485 24.99 -10.21 -15.42
C VAL A 485 23.77 -10.99 -14.89
N ARG A 486 23.25 -11.95 -15.67
CA ARG A 486 22.08 -12.74 -15.30
C ARG A 486 22.35 -13.68 -14.12
N ASP A 487 23.57 -14.18 -14.02
CA ASP A 487 23.99 -15.05 -12.91
C ASP A 487 24.40 -14.26 -11.65
N MET A 488 24.87 -13.01 -11.83
CA MET A 488 25.19 -12.10 -10.71
C MET A 488 23.93 -11.60 -9.98
N VAL A 489 22.83 -11.38 -10.72
CA VAL A 489 21.54 -10.94 -10.15
C VAL A 489 20.82 -12.05 -9.38
N ARG A 490 21.18 -13.32 -9.58
CA ARG A 490 20.62 -14.48 -8.86
C ARG A 490 21.27 -14.78 -7.50
N GLY A 491 22.17 -13.91 -7.01
CA GLY A 491 22.65 -13.99 -5.63
C GLY A 491 23.86 -14.89 -5.39
N ALA A 492 24.66 -15.19 -6.41
CA ALA A 492 26.02 -15.68 -6.20
C ALA A 492 26.95 -14.46 -6.06
N GLY A 493 27.73 -14.40 -4.97
CA GLY A 493 28.69 -13.32 -4.68
C GLY A 493 29.77 -13.13 -5.75
N PRO A 494 30.83 -12.33 -5.48
CA PRO A 494 31.86 -12.03 -6.48
C PRO A 494 32.42 -13.33 -7.08
N ILE A 495 32.11 -13.56 -8.35
CA ILE A 495 32.47 -14.77 -9.07
C ILE A 495 33.98 -14.68 -9.35
N HIS A 496 34.78 -15.23 -8.44
CA HIS A 496 36.11 -15.74 -8.78
C HIS A 496 35.90 -16.95 -9.70
N THR A 497 35.61 -16.69 -10.98
CA THR A 497 35.52 -17.76 -11.97
C THR A 497 36.94 -18.22 -12.23
N GLU A 498 37.33 -19.37 -11.66
CA GLU A 498 38.53 -20.08 -12.10
C GLU A 498 38.46 -20.21 -13.62
N GLY A 499 39.50 -19.73 -14.32
CA GLY A 499 39.49 -19.67 -15.77
C GLY A 499 39.21 -21.05 -16.38
N GLN A 500 38.33 -21.11 -17.38
CA GLN A 500 37.98 -22.35 -18.04
C GLN A 500 39.00 -22.66 -19.15
N LEU A 501 39.60 -23.85 -19.11
CA LEU A 501 40.40 -24.37 -20.21
C LEU A 501 39.48 -24.66 -21.40
N VAL A 502 39.77 -24.05 -22.54
CA VAL A 502 39.01 -24.15 -23.79
C VAL A 502 39.97 -24.29 -24.97
N TYR A 503 39.45 -24.71 -26.13
CA TYR A 503 40.19 -24.72 -27.38
C TYR A 503 39.70 -23.58 -28.26
N GLY A 504 40.59 -22.97 -29.04
CA GLY A 504 40.16 -21.91 -29.93
C GLY A 504 41.23 -21.30 -30.81
N ALA A 505 40.79 -20.40 -31.67
CA ALA A 505 41.63 -19.63 -32.57
C ALA A 505 41.89 -18.23 -31.99
N CYS A 506 43.12 -17.75 -32.11
CA CYS A 506 43.54 -16.44 -31.68
C CYS A 506 44.11 -15.67 -32.88
N LEU A 507 43.48 -14.55 -33.21
CA LEU A 507 43.89 -13.62 -34.25
C LEU A 507 44.61 -12.43 -33.62
N ALA A 508 45.83 -12.19 -34.06
CA ALA A 508 46.59 -10.97 -33.80
C ALA A 508 46.65 -10.11 -35.06
N THR A 509 46.48 -8.80 -34.90
CA THR A 509 46.58 -7.83 -36.00
C THR A 509 47.50 -6.67 -35.61
N ASP A 510 48.10 -6.02 -36.60
CA ASP A 510 49.05 -4.91 -36.42
C ASP A 510 49.12 -4.08 -37.71
N ALA A 511 49.04 -2.75 -37.61
CA ALA A 511 49.02 -1.86 -38.77
C ALA A 511 50.41 -1.27 -39.05
N GLU A 512 50.90 -1.45 -40.26
CA GLU A 512 52.29 -1.21 -40.65
C GLU A 512 52.77 0.26 -40.51
N LYS A 513 51.84 1.23 -40.47
CA LYS A 513 52.14 2.67 -40.52
C LYS A 513 51.50 3.49 -39.40
N TYR A 514 50.93 2.86 -38.38
CA TYR A 514 50.20 3.58 -37.34
C TYR A 514 51.11 4.54 -36.54
N THR A 515 52.27 4.09 -36.08
CA THR A 515 53.16 4.93 -35.25
C THR A 515 53.60 6.21 -35.97
N ALA A 516 54.01 6.09 -37.24
CA ALA A 516 54.39 7.25 -38.05
C ALA A 516 53.20 8.20 -38.32
N LEU A 517 51.99 7.65 -38.40
CA LEU A 517 50.78 8.44 -38.58
C LEU A 517 50.36 9.16 -37.29
N ALA A 518 50.46 8.49 -36.14
CA ALA A 518 50.14 9.06 -34.85
C ALA A 518 51.06 10.22 -34.45
N GLU A 519 52.32 10.21 -34.93
CA GLU A 519 53.28 11.30 -34.72
C GLU A 519 52.96 12.55 -35.58
N THR A 520 52.23 12.41 -36.68
CA THR A 520 52.06 13.47 -37.68
C THR A 520 50.62 13.99 -37.80
N MET A 521 49.62 13.25 -37.31
CA MET A 521 48.19 13.56 -37.43
C MET A 521 47.64 14.24 -36.16
N ASP A 522 46.68 15.16 -36.33
CA ASP A 522 45.96 15.75 -35.19
C ASP A 522 45.24 14.67 -34.36
N PRO A 523 45.35 14.67 -33.02
CA PRO A 523 44.77 13.62 -32.17
C PRO A 523 43.27 13.40 -32.34
N ARG A 524 42.48 14.43 -32.68
CA ARG A 524 41.02 14.27 -32.90
C ARG A 524 40.75 13.62 -34.24
N GLN A 525 41.51 14.00 -35.27
CA GLN A 525 41.41 13.36 -36.59
C GLN A 525 41.89 11.91 -36.56
N LEU A 526 42.96 11.64 -35.80
CA LEU A 526 43.45 10.28 -35.54
C LEU A 526 42.37 9.45 -34.83
N ALA A 527 41.69 9.98 -33.81
CA ALA A 527 40.61 9.26 -33.13
C ALA A 527 39.45 8.89 -34.09
N VAL A 528 39.06 9.79 -35.01
CA VAL A 528 38.03 9.51 -36.02
C VAL A 528 38.50 8.43 -37.01
N LEU A 529 39.76 8.47 -37.44
CA LEU A 529 40.33 7.45 -38.31
C LEU A 529 40.37 6.09 -37.60
N MET A 530 40.80 6.05 -36.34
CA MET A 530 40.88 4.84 -35.54
C MET A 530 39.50 4.22 -35.29
N HIS A 531 38.47 5.04 -35.02
CA HIS A 531 37.11 4.55 -34.89
C HIS A 531 36.65 3.83 -36.17
N ALA A 532 36.85 4.46 -37.34
CA ALA A 532 36.49 3.85 -38.61
C ALA A 532 37.32 2.59 -38.95
N TYR A 533 38.60 2.58 -38.54
CA TYR A 533 39.48 1.42 -38.68
C TYR A 533 39.03 0.26 -37.78
N TYR A 534 38.68 0.51 -36.52
CA TYR A 534 38.18 -0.52 -35.62
C TYR A 534 36.83 -1.09 -36.07
N GLU A 535 35.88 -0.26 -36.52
CA GLU A 535 34.62 -0.76 -37.09
C GLU A 535 34.86 -1.70 -38.27
N CYS A 536 35.86 -1.39 -39.12
CA CYS A 536 36.27 -2.23 -40.24
C CYS A 536 36.83 -3.60 -39.79
N LEU A 537 37.51 -3.66 -38.64
CA LEU A 537 38.06 -4.90 -38.09
C LEU A 537 37.02 -5.72 -37.31
N PHE A 538 36.17 -5.06 -36.53
CA PHE A 538 35.26 -5.71 -35.58
C PHE A 538 34.08 -6.38 -36.29
N GLU A 539 33.57 -5.75 -37.35
CA GLU A 539 32.38 -6.25 -38.06
C GLU A 539 32.58 -7.69 -38.61
N PRO A 540 33.68 -8.03 -39.32
CA PRO A 540 33.94 -9.42 -39.71
C PRO A 540 34.12 -10.36 -38.51
N VAL A 541 34.81 -9.92 -37.44
CA VAL A 541 35.02 -10.75 -36.24
C VAL A 541 33.68 -11.15 -35.63
N GLU A 542 32.80 -10.19 -35.38
CA GLU A 542 31.48 -10.42 -34.81
C GLU A 542 30.59 -11.26 -35.75
N ARG A 543 30.62 -10.98 -37.06
CA ARG A 543 29.85 -11.72 -38.08
C ARG A 543 30.16 -13.22 -38.05
N TYR A 544 31.41 -13.60 -37.86
CA TYR A 544 31.84 -15.01 -37.75
C TYR A 544 31.91 -15.51 -36.31
N GLN A 545 31.17 -14.89 -35.38
CA GLN A 545 31.04 -15.29 -33.98
C GLN A 545 32.36 -15.28 -33.19
N GLY A 546 33.31 -14.46 -33.61
CA GLY A 546 34.51 -14.13 -32.85
C GLY A 546 34.23 -13.05 -31.83
N LYS A 547 35.12 -12.93 -30.84
CA LYS A 547 35.07 -11.85 -29.84
C LYS A 547 36.37 -11.08 -29.87
N VAL A 548 36.28 -9.76 -29.96
CA VAL A 548 37.43 -8.88 -29.75
C VAL A 548 37.79 -8.95 -28.26
N SER A 549 38.98 -9.46 -27.96
CA SER A 549 39.47 -9.62 -26.59
C SER A 549 40.20 -8.39 -26.07
N ASP A 550 40.97 -7.73 -26.93
CA ASP A 550 41.77 -6.57 -26.54
C ASP A 550 42.08 -5.71 -27.77
N VAL A 551 42.26 -4.40 -27.53
CA VAL A 551 42.63 -3.42 -28.55
C VAL A 551 43.72 -2.55 -27.95
N ILE A 552 44.95 -2.70 -28.45
CA ILE A 552 46.13 -2.02 -27.93
C ILE A 552 46.73 -1.18 -29.05
N GLY A 553 46.46 0.13 -29.04
CA GLY A 553 46.82 1.00 -30.17
C GLY A 553 46.11 0.50 -31.43
N ASP A 554 46.85 0.29 -32.51
CA ASP A 554 46.36 -0.21 -33.79
C ASP A 554 46.25 -1.74 -33.91
N ALA A 555 46.68 -2.46 -32.86
CA ALA A 555 46.57 -3.90 -32.78
C ALA A 555 45.24 -4.32 -32.16
N MET A 556 44.55 -5.24 -32.84
CA MET A 556 43.38 -5.95 -32.32
C MET A 556 43.74 -7.41 -32.05
N LEU A 557 43.32 -7.92 -30.89
CA LEU A 557 43.30 -9.33 -30.54
C LEU A 557 41.86 -9.84 -30.59
N ALA A 558 41.60 -10.89 -31.36
CA ALA A 558 40.29 -11.53 -31.42
C ALA A 558 40.39 -13.04 -31.17
N ILE A 559 39.37 -13.60 -30.54
CA ILE A 559 39.31 -15.00 -30.12
C ILE A 559 38.02 -15.67 -30.57
N TRP A 560 38.13 -16.92 -31.00
CA TRP A 560 37.01 -17.84 -31.18
C TRP A 560 37.29 -19.04 -30.30
N ALA A 561 36.36 -19.40 -29.41
CA ALA A 561 36.57 -20.47 -28.45
C ALA A 561 35.39 -21.43 -28.40
N ALA A 562 35.68 -22.71 -28.18
CA ALA A 562 34.72 -23.78 -27.94
C ALA A 562 35.24 -24.74 -26.85
N GLY A 563 34.34 -25.53 -26.28
CA GLY A 563 34.68 -26.51 -25.24
C GLY A 563 35.54 -27.68 -25.75
N SER A 564 35.72 -27.81 -27.07
CA SER A 564 36.52 -28.84 -27.73
C SER A 564 37.18 -28.27 -28.99
N ALA A 565 38.13 -29.02 -29.57
CA ALA A 565 38.84 -28.65 -30.80
C ALA A 565 37.95 -28.78 -32.05
N ASP A 566 36.97 -27.89 -32.18
CA ASP A 566 35.97 -27.88 -33.26
C ASP A 566 36.54 -27.32 -34.59
N PRO A 567 36.50 -28.07 -35.71
CA PRO A 567 36.87 -27.56 -37.03
C PRO A 567 36.10 -26.30 -37.45
N LEU A 568 34.83 -26.15 -37.04
CA LEU A 568 34.00 -25.00 -37.41
C LEU A 568 34.53 -23.69 -36.82
N VAL A 569 35.13 -23.74 -35.62
CA VAL A 569 35.79 -22.59 -34.98
C VAL A 569 36.97 -22.10 -35.83
N ARG A 570 37.78 -23.04 -36.33
CA ARG A 570 38.93 -22.75 -37.19
C ARG A 570 38.49 -22.19 -38.53
N GLU A 571 37.47 -22.79 -39.15
CA GLU A 571 36.90 -22.31 -40.40
C GLU A 571 36.39 -20.87 -40.26
N ARG A 572 35.55 -20.59 -39.26
CA ARG A 572 35.03 -19.24 -38.98
C ARG A 572 36.13 -18.20 -38.79
N ALA A 573 37.19 -18.54 -38.05
CA ALA A 573 38.32 -17.65 -37.85
C ALA A 573 39.07 -17.36 -39.16
N CYS A 574 39.29 -18.38 -40.01
CA CYS A 574 39.87 -18.21 -41.35
C CYS A 574 39.00 -17.30 -42.24
N LEU A 575 37.69 -17.53 -42.25
CA LEU A 575 36.75 -16.73 -43.03
C LEU A 575 36.71 -15.27 -42.56
N ALA A 576 36.75 -15.04 -41.24
CA ALA A 576 36.87 -13.71 -40.68
C ALA A 576 38.16 -13.01 -41.15
N CYS A 577 39.30 -13.71 -41.12
CA CYS A 577 40.57 -13.13 -41.57
C CYS A 577 40.53 -12.71 -43.06
N LEU A 578 39.95 -13.53 -43.93
CA LEU A 578 39.79 -13.20 -45.35
C LEU A 578 38.87 -11.98 -45.57
N ASP A 579 37.77 -11.90 -44.82
CA ASP A 579 36.85 -10.76 -44.87
C ASP A 579 37.50 -9.49 -44.29
N ILE A 580 38.33 -9.60 -43.25
CA ILE A 580 39.13 -8.49 -42.69
C ILE A 580 40.11 -7.97 -43.74
N ILE A 581 40.89 -8.84 -44.39
CA ILE A 581 41.82 -8.41 -45.46
C ILE A 581 41.05 -7.66 -46.55
N SER A 582 39.93 -8.23 -47.02
CA SER A 582 39.09 -7.61 -48.05
C SER A 582 38.51 -6.26 -47.59
N ALA A 583 38.12 -6.14 -46.31
CA ALA A 583 37.59 -4.91 -45.74
C ALA A 583 38.67 -3.83 -45.62
N ILE A 584 39.89 -4.20 -45.20
CA ILE A 584 41.04 -3.31 -45.10
C ILE A 584 41.50 -2.84 -46.48
N GLU A 585 41.48 -3.73 -47.49
CA GLU A 585 41.75 -3.34 -48.87
C GLU A 585 40.73 -2.29 -49.35
N ARG A 586 39.43 -2.50 -49.11
CA ARG A 586 38.40 -1.50 -49.41
C ARG A 586 38.62 -0.21 -48.64
N PHE A 587 38.94 -0.28 -47.35
CA PHE A 587 39.23 0.87 -46.49
C PHE A 587 40.40 1.69 -47.05
N ASN A 588 41.47 1.01 -47.49
CA ASN A 588 42.66 1.64 -48.07
C ASN A 588 42.41 2.17 -49.50
N HIS A 589 41.58 1.51 -50.32
CA HIS A 589 41.25 1.94 -51.67
C HIS A 589 40.24 3.09 -51.73
N GLN A 590 39.27 3.14 -50.80
CA GLN A 590 38.27 4.23 -50.71
C GLN A 590 38.86 5.54 -50.13
N GLY A 591 40.13 5.54 -49.72
CA GLY A 591 40.86 6.69 -49.15
C GLY A 591 41.07 7.91 -50.06
N GLY A 592 40.49 7.94 -51.27
CA GLY A 592 40.51 9.09 -52.20
C GLY A 592 39.92 10.40 -51.66
N TYR A 593 39.35 10.40 -50.46
CA TYR A 593 38.85 11.58 -49.73
C TYR A 593 39.73 11.96 -48.52
N GLY A 594 41.06 11.87 -48.65
CA GLY A 594 42.01 12.45 -47.68
C GLY A 594 42.32 11.61 -46.44
N ARG A 595 42.08 10.29 -46.47
CA ARG A 595 42.47 9.38 -45.37
C ARG A 595 43.73 8.58 -45.74
N PRO A 596 44.74 8.51 -44.86
CA PRO A 596 45.96 7.74 -45.10
C PRO A 596 45.69 6.22 -45.01
N PRO A 597 46.35 5.39 -45.83
CA PRO A 597 46.16 3.95 -45.79
C PRO A 597 46.81 3.34 -44.55
N LEU A 598 46.14 2.33 -43.98
CA LEU A 598 46.59 1.49 -42.88
C LEU A 598 46.64 0.03 -43.37
N PRO A 599 47.75 -0.40 -44.01
CA PRO A 599 47.96 -1.81 -44.31
C PRO A 599 48.13 -2.60 -43.02
N THR A 600 47.39 -3.69 -42.87
CA THR A 600 47.37 -4.49 -41.64
C THR A 600 47.84 -5.90 -41.93
N ARG A 601 48.63 -6.44 -41.01
CA ARG A 601 49.14 -7.80 -41.03
C ARG A 601 48.39 -8.62 -39.99
N LEU A 602 48.05 -9.85 -40.34
CA LEU A 602 47.27 -10.79 -39.53
C LEU A 602 48.08 -12.05 -39.26
N GLY A 603 47.99 -12.55 -38.04
CA GLY A 603 48.53 -13.83 -37.61
C GLY A 603 47.46 -14.63 -36.87
N LEU A 604 47.17 -15.84 -37.35
CA LEU A 604 46.17 -16.73 -36.77
C LEU A 604 46.82 -18.01 -36.25
N HIS A 605 46.53 -18.37 -35.01
CA HIS A 605 46.97 -19.62 -34.41
C HIS A 605 45.81 -20.32 -33.69
N PHE A 606 45.85 -21.65 -33.63
CA PHE A 606 44.84 -22.47 -32.94
C PHE A 606 45.49 -23.34 -31.88
N GLY A 607 44.89 -23.38 -30.69
CA GLY A 607 45.41 -24.15 -29.58
C GLY A 607 44.51 -24.08 -28.33
N GLU A 608 45.02 -24.61 -27.22
CA GLU A 608 44.39 -24.48 -25.92
C GLU A 608 44.63 -23.09 -25.32
N MET A 609 43.63 -22.58 -24.58
CA MET A 609 43.72 -21.33 -23.84
C MET A 609 42.83 -21.38 -22.61
N VAL A 610 43.15 -20.56 -21.62
CA VAL A 610 42.30 -20.34 -20.45
C VAL A 610 41.53 -19.05 -20.65
N LEU A 611 40.19 -19.12 -20.61
CA LEU A 611 39.31 -17.95 -20.60
C LEU A 611 38.76 -17.70 -19.20
N GLY A 612 39.00 -16.51 -18.66
CA GLY A 612 38.49 -16.15 -17.33
C GLY A 612 38.66 -14.67 -17.01
N ASN A 613 38.13 -14.27 -15.85
CA ASN A 613 38.36 -12.96 -15.27
C ASN A 613 39.75 -12.93 -14.65
N ILE A 614 40.72 -12.38 -15.36
CA ILE A 614 42.12 -12.37 -14.97
C ILE A 614 42.49 -10.97 -14.49
N GLY A 615 43.10 -10.89 -13.31
CA GLY A 615 43.45 -9.63 -12.69
C GLY A 615 43.58 -9.69 -11.17
N ALA A 616 43.87 -8.55 -10.55
CA ALA A 616 44.07 -8.46 -9.11
C ALA A 616 43.35 -7.23 -8.53
N ARG A 617 42.85 -7.37 -7.29
CA ARG A 617 42.07 -6.35 -6.56
C ARG A 617 40.78 -5.95 -7.28
N GLN A 618 40.79 -4.82 -7.98
CA GLN A 618 39.62 -4.19 -8.60
C GLN A 618 39.69 -4.15 -10.14
N HIS A 619 40.76 -4.68 -10.74
CA HIS A 619 40.95 -4.72 -12.18
C HIS A 619 40.90 -6.18 -12.63
N TYR A 620 39.71 -6.67 -12.96
CA TYR A 620 39.52 -7.99 -13.58
C TYR A 620 39.04 -7.78 -15.02
N GLU A 621 39.78 -8.35 -15.98
CA GLU A 621 39.41 -8.33 -17.39
C GLU A 621 39.17 -9.76 -17.86
N TYR A 622 38.10 -9.96 -18.63
CA TYR A 622 37.85 -11.24 -19.26
C TYR A 622 38.76 -11.39 -20.49
N ARG A 623 39.81 -12.22 -20.38
CA ARG A 623 40.87 -12.32 -21.40
C ARG A 623 41.29 -13.77 -21.60
N ALA A 624 41.78 -14.09 -22.81
CA ALA A 624 42.50 -15.32 -23.09
C ALA A 624 43.93 -15.29 -22.54
N VAL A 625 44.32 -16.34 -21.82
CA VAL A 625 45.70 -16.55 -21.36
C VAL A 625 46.22 -17.89 -21.84
N GLY A 626 47.45 -17.85 -22.36
CA GLY A 626 48.15 -19.01 -22.89
C GLY A 626 49.19 -18.61 -23.92
N ASP A 627 50.03 -19.57 -24.31
CA ASP A 627 51.03 -19.39 -25.38
C ASP A 627 50.40 -19.04 -26.74
N ILE A 628 49.09 -19.30 -26.89
CA ILE A 628 48.34 -19.01 -28.12
C ILE A 628 48.41 -17.54 -28.54
N VAL A 629 48.29 -16.60 -27.59
CA VAL A 629 48.30 -15.15 -27.84
C VAL A 629 49.67 -14.70 -28.32
N ASN A 630 50.72 -15.18 -27.65
CA ASN A 630 52.11 -14.89 -28.02
C ASN A 630 52.47 -15.48 -29.38
N THR A 631 51.95 -16.67 -29.69
CA THR A 631 52.20 -17.34 -30.96
C THR A 631 51.52 -16.61 -32.12
N ALA A 632 50.26 -16.21 -31.97
CA ALA A 632 49.53 -15.43 -32.97
C ALA A 632 50.24 -14.10 -33.28
N ASN A 633 50.67 -13.36 -32.25
CA ASN A 633 51.44 -12.12 -32.42
C ASN A 633 52.77 -12.36 -33.16
N ARG A 634 53.50 -13.45 -32.84
CA ARG A 634 54.76 -13.78 -33.52
C ARG A 634 54.53 -14.18 -34.98
N ILE A 635 53.49 -14.95 -35.28
CA ILE A 635 53.08 -15.30 -36.65
C ILE A 635 52.73 -14.04 -37.44
N GLN A 636 51.95 -13.12 -36.85
CA GLN A 636 51.67 -11.82 -37.45
C GLN A 636 52.98 -11.10 -37.82
N GLY A 637 53.95 -11.05 -36.91
CA GLY A 637 55.25 -10.40 -37.15
C GLY A 637 56.05 -10.99 -38.32
N VAL A 638 55.91 -12.29 -38.61
CA VAL A 638 56.58 -12.96 -39.75
C VAL A 638 56.17 -12.35 -41.09
N ASN A 639 54.94 -11.83 -41.21
CA ASN A 639 54.47 -11.17 -42.43
C ASN A 639 55.42 -10.07 -42.90
N LYS A 640 56.11 -9.37 -41.99
CA LYS A 640 57.09 -8.32 -42.34
C LYS A 640 58.27 -8.87 -43.14
N HIS A 641 58.72 -10.09 -42.84
CA HIS A 641 59.85 -10.73 -43.50
C HIS A 641 59.44 -11.37 -44.83
N LEU A 642 58.24 -11.94 -44.88
CA LEU A 642 57.73 -12.64 -46.06
C LEU A 642 56.98 -11.73 -47.04
N GLY A 643 56.67 -10.49 -46.66
CA GLY A 643 55.88 -9.58 -47.50
C GLY A 643 54.41 -9.98 -47.65
N THR A 644 53.92 -10.89 -46.82
CA THR A 644 52.52 -11.37 -46.81
C THR A 644 51.64 -10.48 -45.94
N ARG A 645 50.31 -10.71 -45.97
CA ARG A 645 49.35 -10.03 -45.08
C ARG A 645 48.67 -10.94 -44.08
N LEU A 646 48.50 -12.22 -44.38
CA LEU A 646 47.79 -13.16 -43.54
C LEU A 646 48.57 -14.48 -43.46
N LEU A 647 49.07 -14.78 -42.28
CA LEU A 647 49.75 -16.04 -41.98
C LEU A 647 48.97 -16.82 -40.94
N VAL A 648 48.91 -18.13 -41.14
CA VAL A 648 48.21 -19.07 -40.27
C VAL A 648 49.14 -20.24 -39.94
N SER A 649 49.00 -20.81 -38.74
CA SER A 649 49.72 -22.03 -38.38
C SER A 649 49.03 -23.27 -38.94
N GLU A 650 49.77 -24.39 -39.01
CA GLU A 650 49.24 -25.68 -39.44
C GLU A 650 48.02 -26.13 -38.62
N GLU A 651 48.01 -25.88 -37.30
CA GLU A 651 46.93 -26.27 -36.40
C GLU A 651 45.59 -25.63 -36.78
N VAL A 652 45.63 -24.44 -37.38
CA VAL A 652 44.44 -23.72 -37.87
C VAL A 652 43.86 -24.43 -39.09
N VAL A 653 44.71 -24.80 -40.05
CA VAL A 653 44.26 -25.26 -41.37
C VAL A 653 44.09 -26.78 -41.48
N ASN A 654 44.63 -27.54 -40.53
CA ASN A 654 44.58 -28.99 -40.56
C ASN A 654 43.14 -29.53 -40.64
N GLY A 655 42.80 -30.20 -41.75
CA GLY A 655 41.47 -30.74 -42.02
C GLY A 655 40.47 -29.77 -42.66
N LEU A 656 40.90 -28.55 -43.05
CA LEU A 656 40.08 -27.59 -43.80
C LEU A 656 40.39 -27.68 -45.30
N ASN A 657 39.38 -27.99 -46.12
CA ASN A 657 39.56 -28.24 -47.56
C ASN A 657 39.08 -27.11 -48.49
N ASP A 658 38.26 -26.16 -48.00
CA ASP A 658 37.67 -25.08 -48.84
C ASP A 658 38.55 -23.81 -48.92
N LEU A 659 39.80 -23.89 -48.49
CA LEU A 659 40.73 -22.76 -48.46
C LEU A 659 41.87 -22.97 -49.46
N LEU A 660 42.23 -21.93 -50.20
CA LEU A 660 43.46 -21.89 -50.97
C LEU A 660 44.60 -21.47 -50.05
N LEU A 661 45.48 -22.42 -49.77
CA LEU A 661 46.63 -22.26 -48.89
C LEU A 661 47.92 -22.35 -49.69
N ARG A 662 48.91 -21.58 -49.27
CA ARG A 662 50.28 -21.69 -49.77
C ARG A 662 51.20 -22.11 -48.63
N PRO A 663 51.78 -23.32 -48.67
CA PRO A 663 52.74 -23.74 -47.66
C PRO A 663 54.00 -22.91 -47.76
N LEU A 664 54.48 -22.36 -46.63
CA LEU A 664 55.68 -21.51 -46.58
C LEU A 664 56.87 -22.22 -45.93
N GLY A 665 56.61 -23.26 -45.13
CA GLY A 665 57.62 -24.07 -44.46
C GLY A 665 57.66 -23.88 -42.95
N ARG A 666 58.68 -24.46 -42.32
CA ARG A 666 58.84 -24.47 -40.85
C ARG A 666 59.69 -23.29 -40.38
N PHE A 667 59.13 -22.47 -39.50
CA PHE A 667 59.79 -21.28 -38.97
C PHE A 667 60.05 -21.40 -37.47
N LEU A 668 61.30 -21.17 -37.06
CA LEU A 668 61.64 -21.01 -35.65
C LEU A 668 61.41 -19.54 -35.26
N LEU A 669 60.26 -19.29 -34.63
CA LEU A 669 59.85 -17.96 -34.19
C LEU A 669 60.71 -17.51 -32.99
N PRO A 670 60.97 -16.19 -32.82
CA PRO A 670 61.73 -15.67 -31.69
C PRO A 670 61.19 -16.20 -30.34
N GLY A 671 62.07 -16.77 -29.52
CA GLY A 671 61.71 -17.29 -28.19
C GLY A 671 60.84 -18.54 -28.18
N LYS A 672 60.72 -19.28 -29.29
CA LYS A 672 60.15 -20.64 -29.34
C LYS A 672 61.28 -21.68 -29.43
N SER A 673 61.09 -22.83 -28.78
CA SER A 673 62.01 -23.97 -28.88
C SER A 673 61.65 -24.91 -30.03
N GLN A 674 60.38 -24.97 -30.43
CA GLN A 674 59.89 -25.79 -31.54
C GLN A 674 59.53 -24.91 -32.75
N PRO A 675 59.85 -25.34 -33.98
CA PRO A 675 59.47 -24.61 -35.18
C PRO A 675 57.97 -24.76 -35.46
N VAL A 676 57.34 -23.69 -35.94
CA VAL A 676 55.92 -23.64 -36.34
C VAL A 676 55.84 -23.73 -37.85
N ASN A 677 54.99 -24.62 -38.38
CA ASN A 677 54.74 -24.71 -39.80
C ASN A 677 53.73 -23.63 -40.22
N LEU A 678 54.11 -22.77 -41.16
CA LEU A 678 53.31 -21.61 -41.57
C LEU A 678 52.75 -21.77 -42.97
N PHE A 679 51.52 -21.30 -43.12
CA PHE A 679 50.80 -21.21 -44.38
C PHE A 679 50.36 -19.77 -44.61
N GLU A 680 50.41 -19.32 -45.85
CA GLU A 680 49.70 -18.12 -46.28
C GLU A 680 48.28 -18.53 -46.67
N LEU A 681 47.29 -17.90 -46.04
CA LEU A 681 45.87 -18.10 -46.36
C LEU A 681 45.47 -17.07 -47.42
N VAL A 682 45.33 -17.52 -48.67
CA VAL A 682 45.22 -16.66 -49.85
C VAL A 682 43.77 -16.28 -50.16
N ALA A 683 42.88 -17.26 -50.23
CA ALA A 683 41.48 -17.07 -50.58
C ALA A 683 40.65 -18.31 -50.20
N ARG A 684 39.31 -18.23 -50.34
CA ARG A 684 38.49 -19.44 -50.46
C ARG A 684 38.76 -20.12 -51.80
N GLN A 685 38.69 -21.45 -51.87
CA GLN A 685 38.87 -22.17 -53.14
C GLN A 685 37.92 -21.66 -54.23
N SER A 686 36.64 -21.50 -53.87
CA SER A 686 35.56 -20.98 -54.73
C SER A 686 35.80 -19.55 -55.25
N GLY A 687 36.52 -18.72 -54.50
CA GLY A 687 36.83 -17.32 -54.85
C GLY A 687 38.22 -17.10 -55.45
N SER A 688 39.03 -18.16 -55.60
CA SER A 688 40.42 -18.05 -56.04
C SER A 688 40.58 -17.85 -57.55
N ASN A 689 41.40 -16.87 -57.94
CA ASN A 689 41.71 -16.63 -59.35
C ASN A 689 42.75 -17.65 -59.88
N ALA A 690 42.83 -17.81 -61.21
CA ALA A 690 43.74 -18.78 -61.82
C ALA A 690 45.22 -18.45 -61.54
N ALA A 691 45.57 -17.18 -61.41
CA ALA A 691 46.93 -16.73 -61.13
C ALA A 691 47.38 -17.12 -59.70
N GLN A 692 46.52 -16.93 -58.70
CA GLN A 692 46.75 -17.34 -57.31
C GLN A 692 46.96 -18.85 -57.21
N ARG A 693 46.10 -19.66 -57.86
CA ARG A 693 46.25 -21.13 -57.89
C ARG A 693 47.56 -21.57 -58.53
N GLN A 694 47.94 -20.94 -59.64
CA GLN A 694 49.22 -21.21 -60.32
C GLN A 694 50.42 -20.82 -59.47
N LEU A 695 50.38 -19.65 -58.80
CA LEU A 695 51.44 -19.19 -57.90
C LEU A 695 51.62 -20.13 -56.71
N CYS A 696 50.53 -20.51 -56.05
CA CYS A 696 50.58 -21.42 -54.89
C CYS A 696 51.16 -22.78 -55.29
N ALA A 697 50.67 -23.38 -56.39
CA ALA A 697 51.14 -24.67 -56.87
C ALA A 697 52.61 -24.63 -57.33
N ALA A 698 53.03 -23.59 -58.05
CA ALA A 698 54.41 -23.43 -58.49
C ALA A 698 55.35 -23.25 -57.29
N TYR A 699 54.94 -22.44 -56.30
CA TYR A 699 55.72 -22.21 -55.10
C TYR A 699 55.84 -23.46 -54.23
N GLU A 700 54.76 -24.23 -54.06
CA GLU A 700 54.78 -25.48 -53.31
C GLU A 700 55.75 -26.49 -53.93
N GLN A 701 55.76 -26.62 -55.26
CA GLN A 701 56.75 -27.46 -55.97
C GLN A 701 58.19 -26.96 -55.76
N ALA A 702 58.41 -25.64 -55.83
CA ALA A 702 59.72 -25.05 -55.59
C ALA A 702 60.21 -25.26 -54.14
N LEU A 703 59.31 -25.10 -53.17
CA LEU A 703 59.58 -25.35 -51.75
C LEU A 703 59.88 -26.83 -51.49
N HIS A 704 59.12 -27.76 -52.08
CA HIS A 704 59.37 -29.19 -51.95
C HIS A 704 60.76 -29.57 -52.50
N VAL A 705 61.15 -29.05 -53.67
CA VAL A 705 62.50 -29.25 -54.23
C VAL A 705 63.57 -28.63 -53.33
N CYS A 706 63.30 -27.47 -52.72
CA CYS A 706 64.20 -26.86 -51.76
C CYS A 706 64.38 -27.69 -50.47
N GLN A 707 63.35 -28.43 -50.06
CA GLN A 707 63.37 -29.29 -48.87
C GLN A 707 64.00 -30.67 -49.13
N THR A 708 63.83 -31.23 -50.34
CA THR A 708 64.19 -32.63 -50.65
C THR A 708 65.39 -32.78 -51.60
N GLY A 709 65.84 -31.72 -52.28
CA GLY A 709 66.71 -31.83 -53.45
C GLY A 709 67.82 -30.78 -53.59
N ASN A 710 68.36 -30.68 -54.81
CA ASN A 710 69.50 -29.82 -55.18
C ASN A 710 69.12 -28.33 -55.13
N ARG A 711 69.84 -27.54 -54.32
CA ARG A 711 69.62 -26.10 -54.14
C ARG A 711 69.63 -25.29 -55.45
N VAL A 712 70.38 -25.75 -56.45
CA VAL A 712 70.44 -25.10 -57.78
C VAL A 712 69.09 -25.20 -58.50
N ASP A 713 68.41 -26.34 -58.39
CA ASP A 713 67.10 -26.55 -59.03
C ASP A 713 66.01 -25.76 -58.31
N ALA A 714 66.09 -25.66 -56.98
CA ALA A 714 65.20 -24.80 -56.19
C ALA A 714 65.37 -23.31 -56.56
N LEU A 715 66.61 -22.84 -56.69
CA LEU A 715 66.90 -21.47 -57.09
C LEU A 715 66.30 -21.16 -58.46
N HIS A 716 66.52 -22.02 -59.46
CA HIS A 716 65.97 -21.83 -60.81
C HIS A 716 64.43 -21.78 -60.80
N ARG A 717 63.77 -22.64 -60.01
CA ARG A 717 62.31 -22.64 -59.88
C ARG A 717 61.77 -21.36 -59.23
N PHE A 718 62.42 -20.86 -58.19
CA PHE A 718 62.03 -19.57 -57.59
C PHE A 718 62.31 -18.39 -58.54
N GLU A 719 63.36 -18.44 -59.36
CA GLU A 719 63.62 -17.39 -60.37
C GLU A 719 62.52 -17.35 -61.44
N MET A 720 62.07 -18.51 -61.93
CA MET A 720 60.93 -18.59 -62.84
C MET A 720 59.63 -18.04 -62.22
N ILE A 721 59.39 -18.30 -60.93
CA ILE A 721 58.22 -17.74 -60.24
C ILE A 721 58.36 -16.21 -60.14
N HIS A 722 59.56 -15.71 -59.82
CA HIS A 722 59.82 -14.28 -59.67
C HIS A 722 59.71 -13.51 -61.00
N GLU A 723 60.12 -14.08 -62.13
CA GLU A 723 59.92 -13.48 -63.45
C GLU A 723 58.43 -13.25 -63.75
N ARG A 724 57.58 -14.19 -63.32
CA ARG A 724 56.13 -14.14 -63.55
C ARG A 724 55.38 -13.33 -62.49
N PHE A 725 55.88 -13.31 -61.26
CA PHE A 725 55.30 -12.65 -60.09
C PHE A 725 56.39 -11.85 -59.35
N PRO A 726 56.85 -10.71 -59.89
CA PRO A 726 57.99 -9.97 -59.36
C PRO A 726 57.74 -9.39 -57.96
N GLU A 727 56.50 -9.06 -57.65
CA GLU A 727 56.08 -8.49 -56.36
C GLU A 727 55.81 -9.55 -55.27
N ASP A 728 55.98 -10.83 -55.58
CA ASP A 728 55.71 -11.90 -54.61
C ASP A 728 56.78 -11.95 -53.50
N GLY A 729 56.37 -11.59 -52.30
CA GLY A 729 57.23 -11.52 -51.12
C GLY A 729 57.88 -12.86 -50.73
N PRO A 730 57.11 -13.97 -50.59
CA PRO A 730 57.69 -15.26 -50.21
C PRO A 730 58.73 -15.78 -51.21
N THR A 731 58.51 -15.61 -52.51
CA THR A 731 59.49 -15.99 -53.54
C THR A 731 60.77 -15.18 -53.41
N ARG A 732 60.68 -13.86 -53.21
CA ARG A 732 61.87 -13.00 -52.99
C ARG A 732 62.63 -13.38 -51.73
N PHE A 733 61.92 -13.73 -50.67
CA PHE A 733 62.51 -14.22 -49.42
C PHE A 733 63.28 -15.52 -49.68
N MET A 734 62.67 -16.50 -50.36
CA MET A 734 63.32 -17.77 -50.67
C MET A 734 64.47 -17.64 -51.66
N LEU A 735 64.40 -16.73 -52.64
CA LEU A 735 65.54 -16.42 -53.53
C LEU A 735 66.74 -15.89 -52.75
N THR A 736 66.49 -14.98 -51.81
CA THR A 736 67.53 -14.44 -50.93
C THR A 736 68.13 -15.56 -50.07
N TYR A 737 67.27 -16.41 -49.50
CA TYR A 737 67.67 -17.58 -48.73
C TYR A 737 68.56 -18.56 -49.55
N CYS A 738 68.15 -18.90 -50.77
CA CYS A 738 68.89 -19.84 -51.62
C CYS A 738 70.23 -19.27 -52.12
N ARG A 739 70.34 -17.95 -52.29
CA ARG A 739 71.57 -17.25 -52.71
C ARG A 739 72.57 -17.11 -51.56
N GLU A 740 72.12 -16.86 -50.33
CA GLU A 740 72.97 -16.62 -49.15
C GLU A 740 72.72 -17.64 -48.01
N PRO A 741 73.17 -18.90 -48.16
CA PRO A 741 72.90 -19.99 -47.21
C PRO A 741 73.54 -19.81 -45.83
N ARG A 742 74.49 -18.87 -45.68
CA ARG A 742 75.20 -18.62 -44.41
C ARG A 742 74.35 -17.87 -43.38
N LEU A 743 73.23 -17.27 -43.78
CA LEU A 743 72.36 -16.49 -42.90
C LEU A 743 71.43 -17.34 -42.04
N PHE A 744 71.33 -18.66 -42.26
CA PHE A 744 70.35 -19.52 -41.59
C PHE A 744 70.93 -20.91 -41.26
N PRO A 745 71.29 -21.21 -40.00
CA PRO A 745 71.87 -22.49 -39.62
C PRO A 745 70.81 -23.61 -39.62
N VAL A 746 71.08 -24.68 -40.38
CA VAL A 746 70.35 -25.95 -40.29
C VAL A 746 70.68 -26.61 -38.94
N ARG A 747 69.67 -26.86 -38.10
CA ARG A 747 69.81 -27.70 -36.90
C ARG A 747 68.90 -28.92 -37.02
N GLU A 748 69.53 -30.09 -36.92
CA GLU A 748 69.00 -31.46 -36.74
C GLU A 748 68.08 -32.06 -37.83
N ALA A 749 68.37 -33.32 -38.16
CA ALA A 749 67.54 -34.27 -38.91
C ALA A 749 67.13 -33.95 -40.36
N GLY A 750 67.87 -33.12 -41.10
CA GLY A 750 67.72 -33.01 -42.56
C GLY A 750 66.48 -32.24 -43.04
N GLU A 751 65.77 -31.55 -42.14
CA GLU A 751 64.63 -30.68 -42.49
C GLU A 751 65.02 -29.19 -42.55
N LEU A 752 64.40 -28.46 -43.47
CA LEU A 752 64.62 -27.02 -43.66
C LEU A 752 63.85 -26.20 -42.61
N ILE A 753 64.55 -25.71 -41.58
CA ILE A 753 63.99 -24.80 -40.57
C ILE A 753 64.53 -23.38 -40.78
N ILE A 754 63.62 -22.42 -40.97
CA ILE A 754 63.96 -21.00 -41.18
C ILE A 754 63.91 -20.27 -39.83
N SER A 755 65.05 -19.78 -39.35
CA SER A 755 65.10 -18.99 -38.12
C SER A 755 64.88 -17.51 -38.41
N ILE A 756 63.90 -16.90 -37.74
CA ILE A 756 63.68 -15.45 -37.76
C ILE A 756 64.32 -14.88 -36.50
N GLN A 757 65.40 -14.11 -36.67
CA GLN A 757 65.98 -13.35 -35.56
C GLN A 757 65.21 -12.05 -35.36
N SER A 758 64.94 -11.70 -34.10
CA SER A 758 64.53 -10.33 -33.76
C SER A 758 65.67 -9.40 -34.13
N LYS A 759 65.39 -8.40 -34.97
CA LYS A 759 66.22 -7.19 -34.96
C LYS A 759 65.99 -6.41 -33.68
#